data_AF-A0A8A2V8G9-F1
#
_entry.id   AF-A0A8A2V8G9-F1
#
_cell.length_a   1.000
_cell.length_b   1.000
_cell.length_c   1.000
_cell.angle_alpha   90.00
_cell.angle_beta   90.00
_cell.angle_gamma   90.00
#
_symmetry.space_group_name_H-M   'P 1'
#
loop_
_entity.id
_entity.type
_entity.pdbx_description
1 polymer ?
#
loop_
_entity_poly.entity_id
_entity_poly.type
_entity_poly.pdbx_seq_one_letter_code
_entity_poly.pdbx_strand_id
1 'polypeptide(L)'
;MSQQIKDSPASGEMPQYWDDEEVDHFITSEAHTKKKTPEQFRETHVDIDRIYADTLTPLGISGDFVTQENVLDAITASNIDDPNRIFILRGEPGSGKSQLCEWTKYQINGYGEDDDGVEDYVALHVSRSQTRMDQIIDVLTEPLDVDTDVRNIDDLDPADAASAIVEYMRGIWSTEHFSDQEIQELTESRGDNSDLREIFAKNIREYQEALESRDENPDFNLLTRADFRTLRLQLSFSTKLTENKDVLYSVLKNEAHEYLSRNLVGDFKEQLQQYSEMYQERGIRPVLICEDLTTFSVLKEQLLDHIFELSSSSYDIVLGWTIGWEQDNIDDALAREDAATYMQGRSEGYLTMTDENGEAYFLDDDASVALARSYLGAIERNSDAADAPQDVAEAFDGLYPFNERFIHVAYRQLNDEGSNRKTPRLLLLRVVKHCLKSTWAPYEAMKSNSFVDTPTFEIDMKYDQIYQDVSRWYGVPVEDGVGVKVGIFETFGIELPDDDTAAVKGDYVVFDKGKGSAVLDKIKNPPVPDHEVDTEDDGDDTESNSSEVEDGEEAADDEDPEDEQVEVIDEPELSEEERERQRKFQEFQDWVTSGEEYPSSDTLHDGAVAVLERWHNPTRLSNPNSSTRSVGGIYYARGDSIPVSIQGDQQRQASVDIELEWGAEHADLYTPMLEYGLFDMFDPTTTNFDQLRAWADTNVAQFQHEMREEIEDCLPEELTIEKTLVLAQFFLINAARGVEVDDDQIPTEIVFEEYDSNQSYGKPIVENFDRDSAFGQAFTDLTVSSGDISDLIEGFFLLKSNVVDYERLSEARREVAEDLEAHVDAAMVIDTDELADAYKVGTTRNNANTKVSSLFDRISDYAAELQRLTVNDDASHIQDALEPVERWYDSGHTVDQLAEWFETLYQCAGAMDVPIKSSYEDAYELLTESPEEVKLTAFRDDVKQFRNMGDATGVTFIARLHDFARSQDEQAAWEIYEAFDSLISDLQDQEHATGADLEHRIKQLSEYSNYEQKRQSIVSLTEDL
;
A
#
# COMPACT_ATOMS: atom_id res chain seq x y z
N MET A 1 48.01 53.84 -20.34
CA MET A 1 48.86 53.26 -19.28
C MET A 1 48.17 53.45 -17.95
N SER A 2 47.35 52.48 -17.57
CA SER A 2 47.00 52.18 -16.19
C SER A 2 46.89 50.66 -16.17
N GLN A 3 47.98 49.99 -15.82
CA GLN A 3 47.98 48.56 -15.51
C GLN A 3 47.23 48.44 -14.18
N GLN A 4 46.00 47.94 -14.23
CA GLN A 4 45.35 47.36 -13.06
C GLN A 4 45.98 45.97 -12.89
N ILE A 5 46.75 45.87 -11.81
CA ILE A 5 47.26 44.62 -11.27
C ILE A 5 46.02 43.86 -10.79
N LYS A 6 45.73 42.70 -11.40
CA LYS A 6 44.80 41.71 -10.84
C LYS A 6 45.36 41.29 -9.49
N ASP A 7 44.55 41.40 -8.46
CA ASP A 7 44.82 40.88 -7.12
C ASP A 7 45.09 39.36 -7.21
N SER A 8 46.05 38.88 -6.42
CA SER A 8 46.29 37.45 -6.23
C SER A 8 45.05 36.80 -5.61
N PRO A 9 44.62 35.61 -6.06
CA PRO A 9 43.50 34.90 -5.44
C PRO A 9 43.84 34.59 -3.97
N ALA A 10 42.84 34.66 -3.10
CA ALA A 10 42.95 34.19 -1.72
C ALA A 10 43.23 32.68 -1.73
N SER A 11 43.97 32.17 -0.74
CA SER A 11 44.31 30.74 -0.66
C SER A 11 43.03 29.89 -0.65
N GLY A 12 42.85 29.06 -1.67
CA GLY A 12 41.74 28.11 -1.78
C GLY A 12 40.66 28.46 -2.81
N GLU A 13 40.71 29.61 -3.50
CA GLU A 13 39.75 29.93 -4.57
C GLU A 13 40.22 29.38 -5.93
N MET A 14 39.33 28.61 -6.59
CA MET A 14 39.57 28.04 -7.92
C MET A 14 39.65 29.16 -8.99
N PRO A 15 40.67 29.19 -9.86
CA PRO A 15 40.70 30.12 -10.99
C PRO A 15 39.53 29.87 -11.95
N GLN A 16 38.65 30.86 -12.12
CA GLN A 16 37.54 30.80 -13.08
C GLN A 16 37.94 31.38 -14.44
N TYR A 17 37.66 30.64 -15.51
CA TYR A 17 37.95 31.00 -16.90
C TYR A 17 36.68 31.11 -17.75
N TRP A 18 35.53 31.34 -17.12
CA TRP A 18 34.21 31.49 -17.76
C TRP A 18 33.40 32.60 -17.08
N ASP A 19 32.33 33.05 -17.75
CA ASP A 19 31.35 33.98 -17.20
C ASP A 19 30.13 33.24 -16.64
N ASP A 20 29.73 33.57 -15.41
CA ASP A 20 28.57 32.94 -14.73
C ASP A 20 27.25 33.13 -15.51
N GLU A 21 27.11 34.25 -16.24
CA GLU A 21 25.93 34.54 -17.05
C GLU A 21 25.77 33.53 -18.21
N GLU A 22 26.88 33.09 -18.81
CA GLU A 22 26.88 32.11 -19.91
C GLU A 22 26.59 30.69 -19.40
N VAL A 23 27.04 30.34 -18.19
CA VAL A 23 26.70 29.06 -17.54
C VAL A 23 25.17 28.95 -17.33
N ASP A 24 24.51 30.03 -16.90
CA ASP A 24 23.05 30.06 -16.74
C ASP A 24 22.28 30.12 -18.06
N HIS A 25 22.91 30.64 -19.12
CA HIS A 25 22.32 30.69 -20.46
C HIS A 25 22.31 29.32 -21.15
N PHE A 26 23.43 28.59 -21.09
CA PHE A 26 23.57 27.29 -21.74
C PHE A 26 23.01 26.12 -20.91
N ILE A 27 23.25 26.09 -19.60
CA ILE A 27 22.78 25.00 -18.74
C ILE A 27 21.47 25.42 -18.03
N THR A 28 20.36 25.00 -18.62
CA THR A 28 18.98 25.30 -18.17
C THR A 28 18.19 24.01 -17.93
N SER A 29 17.09 24.13 -17.18
CA SER A 29 16.18 23.02 -16.86
C SER A 29 15.40 22.48 -18.07
N GLU A 30 15.29 23.27 -19.14
CA GLU A 30 14.53 22.95 -20.34
C GLU A 30 15.44 22.98 -21.57
N ALA A 31 15.31 21.97 -22.44
CA ALA A 31 16.03 21.96 -23.72
C ALA A 31 15.60 23.16 -24.60
N HIS A 32 14.32 23.51 -24.54
CA HIS A 32 13.74 24.69 -25.17
C HIS A 32 13.63 25.84 -24.16
N THR A 33 14.44 26.88 -24.33
CA THR A 33 14.17 28.18 -23.72
C THR A 33 14.05 29.21 -24.84
N LYS A 34 13.15 30.19 -24.72
CA LYS A 34 13.08 31.37 -25.63
C LYS A 34 14.40 32.15 -25.77
N LYS A 35 15.45 31.73 -25.04
CA LYS A 35 16.78 32.34 -24.97
C LYS A 35 17.78 31.70 -25.94
N LYS A 36 17.67 30.41 -26.29
CA LYS A 36 18.63 29.73 -27.18
C LYS A 36 18.23 29.91 -28.64
N THR A 37 19.19 30.27 -29.48
CA THR A 37 18.99 30.27 -30.94
C THR A 37 19.14 28.85 -31.49
N PRO A 38 18.59 28.54 -32.69
CA PRO A 38 18.80 27.24 -33.34
C PRO A 38 20.27 26.88 -33.53
N GLU A 39 21.12 27.88 -33.78
CA GLU A 39 22.58 27.72 -33.89
C GLU A 39 23.21 27.30 -32.54
N GLN A 40 22.77 27.89 -31.42
CA GLN A 40 23.24 27.54 -30.08
C GLN A 40 22.76 26.14 -29.63
N PHE A 41 21.58 25.71 -30.08
CA PHE A 41 21.12 24.33 -29.88
C PHE A 41 22.05 23.34 -30.62
N ARG A 42 22.42 23.64 -31.87
CA ARG A 42 23.32 22.80 -32.66
C ARG A 42 24.70 22.63 -32.04
N GLU A 43 25.22 23.63 -31.35
CA GLU A 43 26.52 23.55 -30.67
C GLU A 43 26.51 22.69 -29.40
N THR A 44 25.34 22.47 -28.80
CA THR A 44 25.18 21.72 -27.55
C THR A 44 24.51 20.36 -27.73
N HIS A 45 24.00 20.07 -28.95
CA HIS A 45 23.38 18.79 -29.27
C HIS A 45 24.42 17.67 -29.37
N VAL A 46 24.17 16.58 -28.65
CA VAL A 46 24.89 15.32 -28.77
C VAL A 46 23.93 14.30 -29.36
N ASP A 47 24.41 13.52 -30.32
CA ASP A 47 23.58 12.59 -31.06
C ASP A 47 22.99 11.48 -30.15
N ILE A 48 21.67 11.35 -30.19
CA ILE A 48 20.94 10.34 -29.42
C ILE A 48 20.81 9.08 -30.29
N ASP A 49 21.89 8.29 -30.33
CA ASP A 49 22.02 7.18 -31.28
C ASP A 49 21.63 5.80 -30.71
N ARG A 50 21.28 5.73 -29.42
CA ARG A 50 20.80 4.51 -28.75
C ARG A 50 19.39 4.72 -28.21
N ILE A 51 18.40 4.55 -29.07
CA ILE A 51 16.98 4.57 -28.73
C ILE A 51 16.44 3.15 -28.90
N TYR A 52 15.89 2.53 -27.86
CA TYR A 52 15.37 1.17 -27.97
C TYR A 52 14.02 1.18 -28.67
N ALA A 53 13.91 0.53 -29.84
CA ALA A 53 12.66 0.45 -30.57
C ALA A 53 11.93 -0.86 -30.26
N ASP A 54 10.98 -0.83 -29.32
CA ASP A 54 10.06 -1.95 -29.07
C ASP A 54 9.34 -2.34 -30.37
N THR A 55 8.82 -1.33 -31.05
CA THR A 55 8.30 -1.46 -32.42
C THR A 55 8.55 -0.18 -33.20
N LEU A 56 8.97 -0.31 -34.46
CA LEU A 56 9.06 0.79 -35.43
C LEU A 56 8.64 0.26 -36.79
N THR A 57 7.33 0.21 -36.98
CA THR A 57 6.67 -0.41 -38.14
C THR A 57 7.06 0.17 -39.51
N PRO A 58 7.32 1.49 -39.69
CA PRO A 58 7.67 2.04 -41.00
C PRO A 58 9.00 1.51 -41.54
N LEU A 59 9.95 1.23 -40.64
CA LEU A 59 11.25 0.67 -40.96
C LEU A 59 11.31 -0.86 -40.75
N GLY A 60 10.28 -1.46 -40.17
CA GLY A 60 10.19 -2.89 -39.88
C GLY A 60 11.15 -3.37 -38.78
N ILE A 61 11.52 -2.48 -37.86
CA ILE A 61 12.45 -2.75 -36.74
C ILE A 61 11.63 -3.06 -35.49
N SER A 62 12.03 -4.04 -34.69
CA SER A 62 11.40 -4.37 -33.41
C SER A 62 12.41 -5.10 -32.51
N GLY A 63 12.56 -4.63 -31.28
CA GLY A 63 13.49 -5.17 -30.28
C GLY A 63 14.96 -4.87 -30.56
N ASP A 64 15.28 -3.70 -31.14
CA ASP A 64 16.66 -3.29 -31.44
C ASP A 64 16.87 -1.79 -31.23
N PHE A 65 18.13 -1.36 -31.10
CA PHE A 65 18.48 0.04 -30.96
C PHE A 65 18.49 0.77 -32.31
N VAL A 66 17.93 1.99 -32.33
CA VAL A 66 17.87 2.88 -33.48
C VAL A 66 18.47 4.25 -33.14
N THR A 67 18.90 4.97 -34.18
CA THR A 67 19.42 6.34 -34.07
C THR A 67 18.32 7.38 -34.18
N GLN A 68 18.58 8.61 -33.74
CA GLN A 68 17.69 9.76 -33.95
C GLN A 68 17.33 9.96 -35.44
N GLU A 69 18.26 9.68 -36.37
CA GLU A 69 18.00 9.74 -37.83
C GLU A 69 16.96 8.71 -38.28
N ASN A 70 17.05 7.48 -37.78
CA ASN A 70 16.05 6.44 -38.10
C ASN A 70 14.65 6.82 -37.61
N VAL A 71 14.55 7.53 -36.48
CA VAL A 71 13.27 8.02 -35.95
C VAL A 71 12.68 9.10 -36.86
N LEU A 72 13.50 10.06 -37.31
CA LEU A 72 13.10 11.10 -38.26
C LEU A 72 12.64 10.49 -39.59
N ASP A 73 13.39 9.54 -40.13
CA ASP A 73 13.05 8.83 -41.37
C ASP A 73 11.71 8.09 -41.24
N ALA A 74 11.43 7.48 -40.08
CA ALA A 74 10.17 6.79 -39.84
C ALA A 74 8.97 7.76 -39.76
N ILE A 75 9.16 8.93 -39.14
CA ILE A 75 8.14 9.98 -39.04
C ILE A 75 7.82 10.55 -40.44
N THR A 76 8.85 10.83 -41.24
CA THR A 76 8.72 11.44 -42.58
C THR A 76 8.48 10.45 -43.72
N ALA A 77 8.21 9.17 -43.42
CA ALA A 77 7.90 8.14 -44.41
C ALA A 77 6.42 8.11 -44.89
N SER A 78 5.59 9.03 -44.42
CA SER A 78 4.14 9.09 -44.68
C SER A 78 3.76 9.74 -46.02
N ASN A 79 2.53 9.49 -46.46
CA ASN A 79 1.87 10.23 -47.54
C ASN A 79 0.83 11.21 -46.96
N ILE A 80 0.45 12.24 -47.72
CA ILE A 80 -0.53 13.26 -47.28
C ILE A 80 -1.88 12.64 -46.86
N ASP A 81 -2.33 11.59 -47.55
CA ASP A 81 -3.63 10.93 -47.30
C ASP A 81 -3.57 9.80 -46.26
N ASP A 82 -2.39 9.49 -45.70
CA ASP A 82 -2.28 8.42 -44.72
C ASP A 82 -3.04 8.81 -43.43
N PRO A 83 -3.66 7.84 -42.74
CA PRO A 83 -4.32 8.07 -41.46
C PRO A 83 -3.35 8.60 -40.40
N ASN A 84 -3.87 8.90 -39.21
CA ASN A 84 -3.04 9.25 -38.06
C ASN A 84 -2.00 8.15 -37.76
N ARG A 85 -0.73 8.56 -37.66
CA ARG A 85 0.40 7.69 -37.32
C ARG A 85 0.97 8.15 -35.98
N ILE A 86 1.09 7.22 -35.03
CA ILE A 86 1.44 7.57 -33.64
C ILE A 86 2.82 6.98 -33.31
N PHE A 87 3.70 7.83 -32.81
CA PHE A 87 5.02 7.51 -32.28
C PHE A 87 5.07 7.87 -30.80
N ILE A 88 5.32 6.88 -29.95
CA ILE A 88 5.40 7.05 -28.49
C ILE A 88 6.88 7.03 -28.09
N LEU A 89 7.34 8.08 -27.40
CA LEU A 89 8.68 8.22 -26.83
C LEU A 89 8.62 8.08 -25.31
N ARG A 90 8.89 6.88 -24.79
CA ARG A 90 8.88 6.57 -23.36
C ARG A 90 10.25 6.80 -22.72
N GLY A 91 10.29 7.41 -21.54
CA GLY A 91 11.49 7.46 -20.70
C GLY A 91 11.36 8.36 -19.47
N GLU A 92 12.33 8.32 -18.56
CA GLU A 92 12.36 9.18 -17.35
C GLU A 92 12.46 10.70 -17.67
N PRO A 93 12.10 11.60 -16.73
CA PRO A 93 12.37 13.03 -16.86
C PRO A 93 13.87 13.30 -17.10
N GLY A 94 14.20 14.11 -18.11
CA GLY A 94 15.59 14.48 -18.38
C GLY A 94 16.40 13.47 -19.19
N SER A 95 15.81 12.35 -19.63
CA SER A 95 16.46 11.32 -20.46
C SER A 95 16.77 11.73 -21.91
N GLY A 96 16.59 13.00 -22.28
CA GLY A 96 16.81 13.50 -23.64
C GLY A 96 15.57 13.55 -24.54
N LYS A 97 14.37 13.19 -24.05
CA LYS A 97 13.11 13.27 -24.84
C LYS A 97 12.87 14.63 -25.49
N SER A 98 12.87 15.70 -24.68
CA SER A 98 12.68 17.08 -25.19
C SER A 98 13.77 17.49 -26.18
N GLN A 99 15.00 17.00 -25.98
CA GLN A 99 16.11 17.27 -26.90
C GLN A 99 15.90 16.58 -28.24
N LEU A 100 15.39 15.34 -28.25
CA LEU A 100 15.01 14.62 -29.47
C LEU A 100 13.80 15.28 -30.18
N CYS A 101 12.79 15.71 -29.44
CA CYS A 101 11.62 16.42 -29.98
C CYS A 101 12.01 17.75 -30.63
N GLU A 102 12.85 18.54 -29.95
CA GLU A 102 13.33 19.83 -30.46
C GLU A 102 14.28 19.64 -31.65
N TRP A 103 15.14 18.63 -31.63
CA TRP A 103 15.94 18.25 -32.79
C TRP A 103 15.05 17.87 -33.98
N THR A 104 14.03 17.03 -33.78
CA THR A 104 13.09 16.61 -34.83
C THR A 104 12.36 17.81 -35.45
N LYS A 105 11.92 18.77 -34.62
CA LYS A 105 11.33 20.03 -35.08
C LYS A 105 12.28 20.82 -35.97
N TYR A 106 13.54 20.99 -35.59
CA TYR A 106 14.52 21.73 -36.40
C TYR A 106 14.90 21.00 -37.69
N GLN A 107 14.89 19.66 -37.71
CA GLN A 107 15.10 18.92 -38.95
C GLN A 107 13.93 19.10 -39.92
N ILE A 108 12.69 19.13 -39.41
CA ILE A 108 11.49 19.30 -40.25
C ILE A 108 11.33 20.75 -40.73
N ASN A 109 11.47 21.73 -39.84
CA ASN A 109 11.24 23.15 -40.16
C ASN A 109 12.51 23.90 -40.63
N GLY A 110 13.71 23.33 -40.45
CA GLY A 110 15.00 23.96 -40.73
C GLY A 110 15.59 24.76 -39.55
N TYR A 111 16.92 24.94 -39.56
CA TYR A 111 17.65 25.73 -38.54
C TYR A 111 17.68 27.26 -38.80
N GLY A 112 17.09 27.75 -39.90
CA GLY A 112 17.08 29.18 -40.25
C GLY A 112 16.67 29.47 -41.70
N GLU A 113 16.86 30.72 -42.17
CA GLU A 113 16.44 31.18 -43.52
C GLU A 113 17.16 30.48 -44.70
N ASP A 114 18.27 29.77 -44.45
CA ASP A 114 19.09 29.10 -45.45
C ASP A 114 18.93 27.55 -45.47
N ASP A 115 18.03 27.00 -44.65
CA ASP A 115 17.74 25.57 -44.53
C ASP A 115 16.22 25.32 -44.61
N ASP A 116 15.74 24.82 -45.75
CA ASP A 116 14.31 24.70 -46.05
C ASP A 116 13.63 23.48 -45.35
N GLY A 117 14.37 22.70 -44.54
CA GLY A 117 13.84 21.56 -43.80
C GLY A 117 13.36 20.40 -44.69
N VAL A 118 12.36 19.64 -44.23
CA VAL A 118 11.75 18.54 -44.99
C VAL A 118 10.58 19.06 -45.82
N GLU A 119 10.69 18.97 -47.15
CA GLU A 119 9.63 19.38 -48.09
C GLU A 119 8.30 18.64 -47.78
N ASP A 120 7.18 19.36 -47.85
CA ASP A 120 5.81 18.86 -47.61
C ASP A 120 5.43 18.53 -46.16
N TYR A 121 6.29 18.83 -45.17
CA TYR A 121 6.00 18.65 -43.74
C TYR A 121 6.05 19.95 -42.93
N VAL A 122 5.34 19.99 -41.80
CA VAL A 122 5.45 21.08 -40.82
C VAL A 122 5.43 20.51 -39.40
N ALA A 123 6.42 20.87 -38.58
CA ALA A 123 6.46 20.47 -37.18
C ALA A 123 5.70 21.47 -36.30
N LEU A 124 4.63 21.00 -35.66
CA LEU A 124 3.82 21.69 -34.66
C LEU A 124 4.32 21.24 -33.28
N HIS A 125 5.24 22.00 -32.69
CA HIS A 125 5.87 21.62 -31.43
C HIS A 125 5.19 22.26 -30.22
N VAL A 126 4.53 21.44 -29.40
CA VAL A 126 3.99 21.82 -28.10
C VAL A 126 5.00 21.46 -27.01
N SER A 127 5.71 22.48 -26.51
CA SER A 127 6.75 22.32 -25.50
C SER A 127 6.17 22.22 -24.09
N ARG A 128 6.93 21.66 -23.14
CA ARG A 128 6.49 21.49 -21.74
C ARG A 128 6.04 22.81 -21.08
N SER A 129 6.65 23.93 -21.47
CA SER A 129 6.36 25.28 -20.97
C SER A 129 5.02 25.88 -21.45
N GLN A 130 4.35 25.25 -22.42
CA GLN A 130 3.11 25.75 -23.02
C GLN A 130 1.88 25.09 -22.38
N THR A 131 1.55 25.51 -21.16
CA THR A 131 0.45 24.92 -20.37
C THR A 131 -0.92 25.55 -20.60
N ARG A 132 -0.99 26.68 -21.33
CA ARG A 132 -2.24 27.40 -21.57
C ARG A 132 -2.88 26.97 -22.89
N MET A 133 -4.21 26.87 -22.89
CA MET A 133 -4.97 26.42 -24.05
C MET A 133 -4.82 27.35 -25.26
N ASP A 134 -4.76 28.66 -25.02
CA ASP A 134 -4.49 29.64 -26.09
C ASP A 134 -3.15 29.38 -26.78
N GLN A 135 -2.07 29.13 -26.03
CA GLN A 135 -0.74 28.84 -26.58
C GLN A 135 -0.71 27.53 -27.38
N ILE A 136 -1.38 26.49 -26.90
CA ILE A 136 -1.45 25.20 -27.61
C ILE A 136 -2.20 25.36 -28.93
N ILE A 137 -3.33 26.09 -28.93
CA ILE A 137 -4.12 26.31 -30.13
C ILE A 137 -3.40 27.26 -31.10
N ASP A 138 -2.69 28.27 -30.58
CA ASP A 138 -1.83 29.15 -31.39
C ASP A 138 -0.77 28.32 -32.13
N VAL A 139 -0.12 27.35 -31.49
CA VAL A 139 0.84 26.45 -32.19
C VAL A 139 0.18 25.66 -33.32
N LEU A 140 -1.06 25.21 -33.13
CA LEU A 140 -1.80 24.44 -34.15
C LEU A 140 -2.29 25.32 -35.31
N THR A 141 -2.53 26.62 -35.06
CA THR A 141 -3.23 27.53 -35.98
C THR A 141 -2.34 28.61 -36.59
N GLU A 142 -1.19 28.93 -35.99
CA GLU A 142 -0.22 29.92 -36.49
C GLU A 142 0.22 29.61 -37.94
N PRO A 143 0.57 28.36 -38.31
CA PRO A 143 0.89 28.04 -39.70
C PRO A 143 -0.32 28.16 -40.64
N LEU A 144 -1.54 28.11 -40.11
CA LEU A 144 -2.79 28.21 -40.85
C LEU A 144 -3.31 29.65 -40.99
N ASP A 145 -2.80 30.61 -40.21
CA ASP A 145 -3.27 32.01 -40.17
C ASP A 145 -4.78 32.10 -39.83
N VAL A 146 -5.20 31.37 -38.78
CA VAL A 146 -6.60 31.30 -38.30
C VAL A 146 -6.69 31.90 -36.90
N ASP A 147 -7.57 32.90 -36.73
CA ASP A 147 -7.90 33.46 -35.41
C ASP A 147 -8.92 32.54 -34.69
N THR A 148 -8.58 32.06 -33.49
CA THR A 148 -9.46 31.25 -32.64
C THR A 148 -9.95 32.00 -31.41
N ASP A 149 -11.22 31.79 -31.03
CA ASP A 149 -11.81 32.35 -29.80
C ASP A 149 -11.78 31.28 -28.70
N VAL A 150 -10.73 31.30 -27.87
CA VAL A 150 -10.44 30.32 -26.82
C VAL A 150 -10.57 30.97 -25.45
N ARG A 151 -11.24 30.30 -24.50
CA ARG A 151 -11.28 30.73 -23.10
C ARG A 151 -10.30 29.92 -22.26
N ASN A 152 -9.56 30.59 -21.38
CA ASN A 152 -8.65 29.94 -20.46
C ASN A 152 -9.33 29.65 -19.12
N ILE A 153 -8.83 28.63 -18.42
CA ILE A 153 -9.32 28.26 -17.08
C ILE A 153 -9.00 29.34 -16.05
N ASP A 154 -7.88 30.05 -16.23
CA ASP A 154 -7.47 31.19 -15.39
C ASP A 154 -8.56 32.27 -15.28
N ASP A 155 -9.41 32.40 -16.30
CA ASP A 155 -10.43 33.44 -16.40
C ASP A 155 -11.81 32.97 -15.87
N LEU A 156 -11.94 31.72 -15.41
CA LEU A 156 -13.18 31.16 -14.86
C LEU A 156 -13.32 31.45 -13.35
N ASP A 157 -14.53 31.79 -12.91
CA ASP A 157 -14.87 31.76 -11.49
C ASP A 157 -15.12 30.31 -11.04
N PRO A 158 -14.35 29.77 -10.06
CA PRO A 158 -14.47 28.37 -9.65
C PRO A 158 -15.86 27.98 -9.13
N ALA A 159 -16.56 28.89 -8.45
CA ALA A 159 -17.86 28.60 -7.87
C ALA A 159 -18.96 28.60 -8.94
N ASP A 160 -18.89 29.52 -9.90
CA ASP A 160 -19.81 29.57 -11.04
C ASP A 160 -19.60 28.35 -11.97
N ALA A 161 -18.34 27.98 -12.24
CA ALA A 161 -18.01 26.80 -13.05
C ALA A 161 -18.49 25.50 -12.40
N ALA A 162 -18.20 25.29 -11.11
CA ALA A 162 -18.66 24.13 -10.36
C ALA A 162 -20.19 24.05 -10.29
N SER A 163 -20.86 25.18 -10.08
CA SER A 163 -22.33 25.24 -10.08
C SER A 163 -22.91 24.87 -11.44
N ALA A 164 -22.30 25.34 -12.53
CA ALA A 164 -22.73 25.04 -13.88
C ALA A 164 -22.57 23.55 -14.24
N ILE A 165 -21.45 22.93 -13.83
CA ILE A 165 -21.21 21.49 -13.96
C ILE A 165 -22.29 20.69 -13.22
N VAL A 166 -22.56 21.03 -11.95
CA VAL A 166 -23.54 20.29 -11.14
C VAL A 166 -24.98 20.47 -11.64
N GLU A 167 -25.35 21.64 -12.13
CA GLU A 167 -26.67 21.85 -12.75
C GLU A 167 -26.81 21.14 -14.12
N TYR A 168 -25.71 21.03 -14.89
CA TYR A 168 -25.68 20.21 -16.10
C TYR A 168 -25.86 18.72 -15.77
N MET A 169 -25.16 18.20 -14.76
CA MET A 169 -25.30 16.82 -14.28
C MET A 169 -26.73 16.51 -13.83
N ARG A 170 -27.37 17.44 -13.09
CA ARG A 170 -28.80 17.33 -12.73
C ARG A 170 -29.74 17.24 -13.93
N GLY A 171 -29.39 17.88 -15.06
CA GLY A 171 -30.22 17.94 -16.25
C GLY A 171 -30.10 16.74 -17.19
N ILE A 172 -29.00 15.98 -17.13
CA ILE A 172 -28.65 14.96 -18.14
C ILE A 172 -28.66 13.53 -17.59
N TRP A 173 -28.55 13.35 -16.28
CA TRP A 173 -28.37 12.02 -15.68
C TRP A 173 -29.58 11.09 -15.63
N SER A 174 -30.65 11.35 -16.38
CA SER A 174 -31.61 10.27 -16.67
C SER A 174 -30.98 9.26 -17.66
N THR A 175 -29.93 8.56 -17.25
CA THR A 175 -29.25 7.48 -17.99
C THR A 175 -29.51 6.12 -17.33
N GLU A 176 -29.11 5.01 -17.97
CA GLU A 176 -29.33 3.65 -17.42
C GLU A 176 -28.59 3.39 -16.08
N HIS A 177 -27.69 4.30 -15.66
CA HIS A 177 -26.76 4.10 -14.55
C HIS A 177 -27.18 4.75 -13.21
N PHE A 178 -27.92 5.85 -13.23
CA PHE A 178 -28.38 6.55 -12.02
C PHE A 178 -29.90 6.73 -12.02
N SER A 179 -30.52 6.55 -10.86
CA SER A 179 -31.92 6.93 -10.63
C SER A 179 -32.05 8.40 -10.26
N ASP A 180 -33.22 8.99 -10.58
CA ASP A 180 -33.54 10.39 -10.24
C ASP A 180 -33.30 10.72 -8.76
N GLN A 181 -33.45 9.74 -7.87
CA GLN A 181 -33.23 9.88 -6.43
C GLN A 181 -31.74 9.94 -6.06
N GLU A 182 -30.89 9.13 -6.70
CA GLU A 182 -29.43 9.11 -6.48
C GLU A 182 -28.78 10.40 -7.00
N ILE A 183 -29.24 10.90 -8.15
CA ILE A 183 -28.80 12.18 -8.75
C ILE A 183 -29.14 13.34 -7.81
N GLN A 184 -30.33 13.29 -7.22
CA GLN A 184 -30.78 14.30 -6.29
C GLN A 184 -29.91 14.29 -5.02
N GLU A 185 -29.62 13.11 -4.46
CA GLU A 185 -28.81 12.98 -3.24
C GLU A 185 -27.32 13.37 -3.45
N LEU A 186 -26.77 13.09 -4.64
CA LEU A 186 -25.40 13.48 -5.02
C LEU A 186 -25.24 15.00 -5.20
N THR A 187 -26.31 15.68 -5.63
CA THR A 187 -26.24 17.10 -5.99
C THR A 187 -26.91 18.03 -4.98
N GLU A 188 -27.51 17.49 -3.91
CA GLU A 188 -28.11 18.27 -2.82
C GLU A 188 -27.05 19.00 -2.00
N SER A 189 -27.34 20.25 -1.61
CA SER A 189 -26.42 21.07 -0.81
C SER A 189 -26.45 20.61 0.65
N ARG A 190 -25.28 20.36 1.23
CA ARG A 190 -25.14 19.72 2.56
C ARG A 190 -24.61 20.63 3.67
N GLY A 191 -24.77 21.95 3.54
CA GLY A 191 -24.41 22.88 4.62
C GLY A 191 -22.89 22.90 4.86
N ASP A 192 -22.44 22.46 6.04
CA ASP A 192 -21.01 22.44 6.43
C ASP A 192 -20.26 21.17 5.97
N ASN A 193 -20.95 20.23 5.30
CA ASN A 193 -20.34 19.00 4.77
C ASN A 193 -20.01 19.15 3.27
N SER A 194 -18.86 18.62 2.87
CA SER A 194 -18.34 18.66 1.49
C SER A 194 -19.34 18.12 0.46
N ASP A 195 -19.90 18.99 -0.38
CA ASP A 195 -20.73 18.62 -1.52
C ASP A 195 -19.93 18.60 -2.84
N LEU A 196 -20.51 18.05 -3.93
CA LEU A 196 -19.85 18.01 -5.24
C LEU A 196 -19.48 19.40 -5.78
N ARG A 197 -20.22 20.46 -5.40
CA ARG A 197 -19.94 21.83 -5.83
C ARG A 197 -18.70 22.37 -5.13
N GLU A 198 -18.58 22.11 -3.83
CA GLU A 198 -17.43 22.49 -3.04
C GLU A 198 -16.17 21.74 -3.48
N ILE A 199 -16.28 20.45 -3.77
CA ILE A 199 -15.17 19.63 -4.29
C ILE A 199 -14.69 20.17 -5.64
N PHE A 200 -15.60 20.37 -6.61
CA PHE A 200 -15.22 20.91 -7.92
C PHE A 200 -14.65 22.34 -7.82
N ALA A 201 -15.26 23.20 -7.00
CA ALA A 201 -14.77 24.57 -6.83
C ALA A 201 -13.41 24.63 -6.12
N LYS A 202 -13.15 23.70 -5.19
CA LYS A 202 -11.85 23.55 -4.54
C LYS A 202 -10.79 23.09 -5.54
N ASN A 203 -11.06 22.01 -6.28
CA ASN A 203 -10.09 21.43 -7.22
C ASN A 203 -9.78 22.38 -8.39
N ILE A 204 -10.76 23.15 -8.90
CA ILE A 204 -10.53 24.19 -9.90
C ILE A 204 -9.64 25.32 -9.34
N ARG A 205 -9.85 25.73 -8.10
CA ARG A 205 -9.06 26.79 -7.46
C ARG A 205 -7.62 26.34 -7.21
N GLU A 206 -7.42 25.14 -6.68
CA GLU A 206 -6.10 24.57 -6.46
C GLU A 206 -5.31 24.47 -7.77
N TYR A 207 -5.98 24.10 -8.86
CA TYR A 207 -5.36 24.10 -10.18
C TYR A 207 -4.98 25.50 -10.68
N GLN A 208 -5.85 26.50 -10.52
CA GLN A 208 -5.55 27.90 -10.88
C GLN A 208 -4.35 28.44 -10.07
N GLU A 209 -4.30 28.16 -8.76
CA GLU A 209 -3.19 28.55 -7.89
C GLU A 209 -1.88 27.85 -8.31
N ALA A 210 -1.95 26.58 -8.70
CA ALA A 210 -0.80 25.83 -9.19
C ALA A 210 -0.28 26.37 -10.54
N LEU A 211 -1.14 26.76 -11.46
CA LEU A 211 -0.75 27.41 -12.72
C LEU A 211 -0.02 28.75 -12.51
N GLU A 212 -0.35 29.49 -11.45
CA GLU A 212 0.34 30.73 -11.08
C GLU A 212 1.76 30.51 -10.54
N SER A 213 2.04 29.33 -9.97
CA SER A 213 3.30 29.00 -9.30
C SER A 213 4.49 28.74 -10.24
N ARG A 214 4.27 28.59 -11.55
CA ARG A 214 5.26 28.43 -12.65
C ARG A 214 6.29 27.29 -12.55
N ASP A 215 6.46 26.62 -11.41
CA ASP A 215 7.51 25.61 -11.24
C ASP A 215 7.06 24.17 -11.54
N GLU A 216 5.75 23.89 -11.66
CA GLU A 216 5.24 22.54 -11.97
C GLU A 216 4.05 22.60 -12.94
N ASN A 217 3.91 21.59 -13.82
CA ASN A 217 2.72 21.39 -14.66
C ASN A 217 1.68 20.63 -13.81
N PRO A 218 0.66 21.28 -13.23
CA PRO A 218 -0.25 20.60 -12.31
C PRO A 218 -1.16 19.67 -13.10
N ASP A 219 -1.38 18.46 -12.59
CA ASP A 219 -2.39 17.56 -13.13
C ASP A 219 -3.78 18.07 -12.76
N PHE A 220 -4.71 18.10 -13.74
CA PHE A 220 -6.05 18.61 -13.51
C PHE A 220 -7.03 17.46 -13.35
N ASN A 221 -7.49 17.24 -12.12
CA ASN A 221 -8.55 16.27 -11.82
C ASN A 221 -9.70 16.97 -11.09
N LEU A 222 -10.86 17.05 -11.75
CA LEU A 222 -12.08 17.60 -11.12
C LEU A 222 -12.56 16.74 -9.94
N LEU A 223 -12.35 15.42 -9.97
CA LEU A 223 -12.77 14.48 -8.94
C LEU A 223 -11.69 13.44 -8.67
N THR A 224 -11.13 13.41 -7.45
CA THR A 224 -10.16 12.37 -7.05
C THR A 224 -10.86 11.15 -6.43
N ARG A 225 -10.17 10.01 -6.36
CA ARG A 225 -10.68 8.80 -5.66
C ARG A 225 -10.90 9.06 -4.16
N ALA A 226 -10.08 9.91 -3.54
CA ALA A 226 -10.24 10.33 -2.14
C ALA A 226 -11.48 11.20 -1.94
N ASP A 227 -11.74 12.14 -2.85
CA ASP A 227 -12.97 12.95 -2.85
C ASP A 227 -14.21 12.07 -3.01
N PHE A 228 -14.16 11.12 -3.95
CA PHE A 228 -15.24 10.16 -4.18
C PHE A 228 -15.51 9.24 -2.98
N ARG A 229 -14.45 8.78 -2.29
CA ARG A 229 -14.58 8.01 -1.05
C ARG A 229 -15.24 8.82 0.08
N THR A 230 -14.86 10.09 0.22
CA THR A 230 -15.41 11.00 1.24
C THR A 230 -16.88 11.28 0.99
N LEU A 231 -17.26 11.54 -0.27
CA LEU A 231 -18.66 11.67 -0.69
C LEU A 231 -19.48 10.41 -0.40
N ARG A 232 -18.90 9.23 -0.61
CA ARG A 232 -19.56 7.93 -0.36
C ARG A 232 -19.85 7.67 1.11
N LEU A 233 -18.92 8.01 2.01
CA LEU A 233 -19.10 7.83 3.46
C LEU A 233 -20.22 8.72 4.03
N GLN A 234 -20.55 9.80 3.33
CA GLN A 234 -21.58 10.77 3.73
C GLN A 234 -22.97 10.50 3.12
N LEU A 235 -23.12 9.50 2.24
CA LEU A 235 -24.38 9.18 1.55
C LEU A 235 -25.20 8.14 2.33
N SER A 236 -26.51 8.37 2.48
CA SER A 236 -27.43 7.53 3.24
C SER A 236 -28.30 6.67 2.30
N PHE A 237 -27.77 5.50 1.92
CA PHE A 237 -28.38 4.36 1.17
C PHE A 237 -28.25 4.32 -0.37
N SER A 238 -27.63 3.25 -0.89
CA SER A 238 -28.29 2.02 -1.40
C SER A 238 -27.22 1.03 -1.95
N THR A 239 -27.56 -0.26 -2.01
CA THR A 239 -26.67 -1.39 -2.36
C THR A 239 -25.92 -1.28 -3.70
N LYS A 240 -26.35 -0.42 -4.64
CA LYS A 240 -25.69 -0.23 -5.94
C LYS A 240 -24.39 0.58 -5.89
N LEU A 241 -24.30 1.58 -5.01
CA LEU A 241 -23.08 2.39 -4.81
C LEU A 241 -21.95 1.56 -4.17
N THR A 242 -22.30 0.44 -3.54
CA THR A 242 -21.36 -0.54 -2.99
C THR A 242 -20.94 -1.64 -3.97
N GLU A 243 -21.73 -1.93 -5.01
CA GLU A 243 -21.50 -3.04 -5.96
C GLU A 243 -20.71 -2.63 -7.22
N ASN A 244 -20.78 -1.37 -7.71
CA ASN A 244 -20.12 -0.93 -8.96
C ASN A 244 -19.26 0.34 -8.78
N LYS A 245 -18.33 0.31 -7.83
CA LYS A 245 -17.56 1.51 -7.40
C LYS A 245 -16.71 2.14 -8.50
N ASP A 246 -16.03 1.33 -9.32
CA ASP A 246 -15.05 1.81 -10.30
C ASP A 246 -15.71 2.35 -11.57
N VAL A 247 -16.84 1.74 -11.98
CA VAL A 247 -17.65 2.21 -13.11
C VAL A 247 -18.32 3.55 -12.80
N LEU A 248 -18.73 3.78 -11.56
CA LEU A 248 -19.39 5.02 -11.17
C LEU A 248 -18.40 6.19 -11.05
N TYR A 249 -17.20 5.96 -10.47
CA TYR A 249 -16.16 6.98 -10.41
C TYR A 249 -15.76 7.49 -11.80
N SER A 250 -15.49 6.56 -12.73
CA SER A 250 -15.08 6.89 -14.11
C SER A 250 -16.17 7.66 -14.87
N VAL A 251 -17.44 7.24 -14.78
CA VAL A 251 -18.56 7.94 -15.43
C VAL A 251 -18.74 9.36 -14.88
N LEU A 252 -18.65 9.54 -13.56
CA LEU A 252 -18.76 10.86 -12.91
C LEU A 252 -17.63 11.80 -13.32
N LYS A 253 -16.41 11.28 -13.37
CA LYS A 253 -15.20 12.02 -13.74
C LYS A 253 -15.26 12.49 -15.19
N ASN A 254 -15.54 11.57 -16.13
CA ASN A 254 -15.49 11.85 -17.57
C ASN A 254 -16.54 12.88 -18.00
N GLU A 255 -17.78 12.78 -17.49
CA GLU A 255 -18.85 13.74 -17.81
C GLU A 255 -18.55 15.16 -17.29
N ALA A 256 -17.92 15.27 -16.11
CA ALA A 256 -17.52 16.56 -15.55
C ALA A 256 -16.41 17.22 -16.40
N HIS A 257 -15.42 16.43 -16.85
CA HIS A 257 -14.34 16.90 -17.72
C HIS A 257 -14.84 17.26 -19.14
N GLU A 258 -15.78 16.48 -19.70
CA GLU A 258 -16.39 16.77 -21.00
C GLU A 258 -17.17 18.09 -20.99
N TYR A 259 -17.90 18.38 -19.90
CA TYR A 259 -18.60 19.66 -19.77
C TYR A 259 -17.62 20.85 -19.72
N LEU A 260 -16.54 20.72 -18.95
CA LEU A 260 -15.58 21.81 -18.78
C LEU A 260 -14.85 22.11 -20.09
N SER A 261 -14.32 21.07 -20.76
CA SER A 261 -13.64 21.19 -22.06
C SER A 261 -14.52 21.82 -23.15
N ARG A 262 -15.78 21.38 -23.28
CA ARG A 262 -16.75 21.96 -24.23
C ARG A 262 -17.01 23.45 -24.00
N ASN A 263 -16.98 23.91 -22.74
CA ASN A 263 -17.22 25.33 -22.43
C ASN A 263 -15.98 26.22 -22.64
N LEU A 264 -14.78 25.63 -22.63
CA LEU A 264 -13.52 26.35 -22.77
C LEU A 264 -13.10 26.52 -24.23
N VAL A 265 -13.16 25.43 -25.00
CA VAL A 265 -12.61 25.36 -26.37
C VAL A 265 -13.68 25.01 -27.41
N GLY A 266 -14.83 24.48 -26.97
CA GLY A 266 -15.84 23.91 -27.87
C GLY A 266 -15.55 22.44 -28.18
N ASP A 267 -15.94 21.98 -29.36
CA ASP A 267 -15.61 20.62 -29.83
C ASP A 267 -14.19 20.61 -30.41
N PHE A 268 -13.21 20.38 -29.53
CA PHE A 268 -11.79 20.35 -29.89
C PHE A 268 -11.48 19.25 -30.92
N LYS A 269 -12.21 18.14 -30.88
CA LYS A 269 -12.07 17.04 -31.84
C LYS A 269 -12.48 17.47 -33.25
N GLU A 270 -13.60 18.18 -33.37
CA GLU A 270 -14.04 18.75 -34.65
C GLU A 270 -13.03 19.78 -35.18
N GLN A 271 -12.44 20.59 -34.31
CA GLN A 271 -11.41 21.56 -34.68
C GLN A 271 -10.13 20.90 -35.22
N LEU A 272 -9.60 19.86 -34.55
CA LEU A 272 -8.41 19.13 -35.03
C LEU A 272 -8.64 18.50 -36.41
N GLN A 273 -9.85 17.99 -36.66
CA GLN A 273 -10.23 17.48 -37.96
C GLN A 273 -10.27 18.59 -39.02
N GLN A 274 -10.89 19.74 -38.72
CA GLN A 274 -10.92 20.90 -39.62
C GLN A 274 -9.50 21.40 -39.95
N TYR A 275 -8.61 21.48 -38.96
CA TYR A 275 -7.21 21.87 -39.18
C TYR A 275 -6.48 20.87 -40.07
N SER A 276 -6.72 19.56 -39.88
CA SER A 276 -6.13 18.52 -40.72
C SER A 276 -6.52 18.68 -42.19
N GLU A 277 -7.81 18.93 -42.45
CA GLU A 277 -8.31 19.20 -43.81
C GLU A 277 -7.65 20.46 -44.41
N MET A 278 -7.47 21.51 -43.63
CA MET A 278 -6.79 22.73 -44.10
C MET A 278 -5.31 22.51 -44.42
N TYR A 279 -4.59 21.69 -43.66
CA TYR A 279 -3.21 21.30 -43.97
C TYR A 279 -3.13 20.46 -45.25
N GLN A 280 -4.04 19.50 -45.42
CA GLN A 280 -4.15 18.70 -46.64
C GLN A 280 -4.44 19.56 -47.88
N GLU A 281 -5.32 20.58 -47.77
CA GLU A 281 -5.61 21.51 -48.86
C GLU A 281 -4.38 22.32 -49.31
N ARG A 282 -3.42 22.54 -48.39
CA ARG A 282 -2.13 23.18 -48.68
C ARG A 282 -1.05 22.20 -49.18
N GLY A 283 -1.35 20.90 -49.19
CA GLY A 283 -0.42 19.84 -49.58
C GLY A 283 0.66 19.58 -48.53
N ILE A 284 0.40 19.93 -47.26
CA ILE A 284 1.36 19.82 -46.15
C ILE A 284 0.87 18.76 -45.19
N ARG A 285 1.76 17.90 -44.70
CA ARG A 285 1.49 16.94 -43.63
C ARG A 285 1.95 17.50 -42.27
N PRO A 286 1.03 17.71 -41.32
CA PRO A 286 1.37 18.22 -40.00
C PRO A 286 1.97 17.12 -39.10
N VAL A 287 3.12 17.41 -38.51
CA VAL A 287 3.77 16.59 -37.47
C VAL A 287 3.52 17.24 -36.12
N LEU A 288 2.61 16.67 -35.32
CA LEU A 288 2.31 17.15 -33.97
C LEU A 288 3.30 16.54 -32.98
N ILE A 289 4.20 17.36 -32.44
CA ILE A 289 5.19 16.94 -31.45
C ILE A 289 4.74 17.44 -30.08
N CYS A 290 4.42 16.51 -29.18
CA CYS A 290 4.06 16.79 -27.80
C CYS A 290 5.19 16.26 -26.90
N GLU A 291 5.99 17.13 -26.27
CA GLU A 291 7.12 16.69 -25.43
C GLU A 291 6.69 15.88 -24.21
N ASP A 292 5.52 16.20 -23.67
CA ASP A 292 4.95 15.54 -22.51
C ASP A 292 3.42 15.62 -22.58
N LEU A 293 2.76 14.49 -22.39
CA LEU A 293 1.30 14.40 -22.43
C LEU A 293 0.62 15.15 -21.28
N THR A 294 1.34 15.36 -20.18
CA THR A 294 0.87 16.16 -19.02
C THR A 294 0.62 17.63 -19.37
N THR A 295 1.26 18.14 -20.43
CA THR A 295 1.09 19.53 -20.89
C THR A 295 -0.34 19.85 -21.33
N PHE A 296 -1.14 18.85 -21.72
CA PHE A 296 -2.49 19.04 -22.23
C PHE A 296 -3.59 19.07 -21.15
N SER A 297 -3.25 18.94 -19.87
CA SER A 297 -4.14 19.05 -18.69
C SER A 297 -5.61 18.65 -18.96
N VAL A 298 -6.50 19.61 -19.21
CA VAL A 298 -7.96 19.45 -19.37
C VAL A 298 -8.38 18.92 -20.75
N LEU A 299 -7.52 19.08 -21.77
CA LEU A 299 -7.74 18.56 -23.13
C LEU A 299 -7.16 17.17 -23.32
N LYS A 300 -6.45 16.63 -22.32
CA LYS A 300 -5.78 15.33 -22.37
C LYS A 300 -6.70 14.21 -22.85
N GLU A 301 -7.88 14.08 -22.26
CA GLU A 301 -8.83 13.00 -22.58
C GLU A 301 -9.34 13.12 -24.02
N GLN A 302 -9.79 14.32 -24.44
CA GLN A 302 -10.27 14.56 -25.80
C GLN A 302 -9.18 14.39 -26.87
N LEU A 303 -7.95 14.80 -26.55
CA LEU A 303 -6.79 14.63 -27.42
C LEU A 303 -6.47 13.14 -27.58
N LEU A 304 -6.35 12.39 -26.49
CA LEU A 304 -6.09 10.94 -26.52
C LEU A 304 -7.18 10.20 -27.32
N ASP A 305 -8.44 10.51 -27.07
CA ASP A 305 -9.57 9.91 -27.80
C ASP A 305 -9.50 10.19 -29.30
N HIS A 306 -9.16 11.42 -29.71
CA HIS A 306 -9.01 11.77 -31.12
C HIS A 306 -7.78 11.11 -31.76
N ILE A 307 -6.63 11.14 -31.08
CA ILE A 307 -5.37 10.58 -31.58
C ILE A 307 -5.53 9.09 -31.87
N PHE A 308 -6.16 8.32 -30.96
CA PHE A 308 -6.32 6.88 -31.10
C PHE A 308 -7.51 6.45 -31.98
N GLU A 309 -8.33 7.39 -32.45
CA GLU A 309 -9.32 7.16 -33.50
C GLU A 309 -8.67 7.29 -34.89
N LEU A 310 -7.97 6.22 -35.30
CA LEU A 310 -7.11 6.15 -36.49
C LEU A 310 -7.75 6.57 -37.85
N SER A 311 -9.06 6.81 -37.93
CA SER A 311 -9.75 7.15 -39.18
C SER A 311 -10.21 8.60 -39.31
N SER A 312 -9.93 9.48 -38.35
CA SER A 312 -10.51 10.84 -38.32
C SER A 312 -9.65 11.97 -38.89
N SER A 313 -8.33 11.81 -39.02
CA SER A 313 -7.41 12.86 -39.47
C SER A 313 -6.09 12.30 -40.05
N SER A 314 -5.22 13.18 -40.57
CA SER A 314 -3.92 12.86 -41.19
C SER A 314 -2.76 13.58 -40.53
N TYR A 315 -2.49 13.28 -39.26
CA TYR A 315 -1.33 13.77 -38.51
C TYR A 315 -0.26 12.68 -38.34
N ASP A 316 1.01 13.07 -38.33
CA ASP A 316 2.06 12.28 -37.68
C ASP A 316 2.26 12.81 -36.27
N ILE A 317 2.10 11.96 -35.26
CA ILE A 317 2.01 12.40 -33.86
C ILE A 317 3.16 11.78 -33.09
N VAL A 318 4.01 12.61 -32.49
CA VAL A 318 5.08 12.21 -31.59
C VAL A 318 4.66 12.57 -30.16
N LEU A 319 4.44 11.57 -29.32
CA LEU A 319 4.01 11.73 -27.93
C LEU A 319 5.14 11.33 -26.99
N GLY A 320 5.69 12.31 -26.26
CA GLY A 320 6.58 12.07 -25.15
C GLY A 320 5.82 11.57 -23.92
N TRP A 321 6.37 10.52 -23.32
CA TRP A 321 5.75 9.78 -22.24
C TRP A 321 6.75 9.59 -21.10
N THR A 322 6.35 9.97 -19.89
CA THR A 322 7.19 9.92 -18.69
C THR A 322 6.80 8.72 -17.81
N ILE A 323 7.80 7.91 -17.42
CA ILE A 323 7.62 6.70 -16.60
C ILE A 323 7.13 7.08 -15.18
N GLY A 324 6.32 6.21 -14.55
CA GLY A 324 5.76 6.42 -13.20
C GLY A 324 4.37 7.07 -13.17
N TRP A 325 3.94 7.69 -14.27
CA TRP A 325 2.61 8.29 -14.42
C TRP A 325 1.57 7.33 -15.04
N GLU A 326 1.97 6.11 -15.38
CA GLU A 326 1.37 5.32 -16.47
C GLU A 326 0.13 4.50 -16.09
N GLN A 327 0.00 3.99 -14.86
CA GLN A 327 -1.05 3.01 -14.55
C GLN A 327 -2.39 3.66 -14.19
N ASP A 328 -2.44 4.50 -13.15
CA ASP A 328 -3.73 5.05 -12.68
C ASP A 328 -4.29 6.14 -13.62
N ASN A 329 -3.44 6.94 -14.27
CA ASN A 329 -3.88 8.12 -15.03
C ASN A 329 -4.34 7.83 -16.47
N ILE A 330 -4.07 6.63 -16.98
CA ILE A 330 -4.32 6.25 -18.39
C ILE A 330 -5.47 5.27 -18.49
N ASP A 331 -5.54 4.30 -17.58
CA ASP A 331 -6.73 3.48 -17.41
C ASP A 331 -7.95 4.36 -17.07
N ASP A 332 -7.73 5.39 -16.25
CA ASP A 332 -8.74 6.44 -15.99
C ASP A 332 -9.08 7.26 -17.25
N ALA A 333 -8.09 7.74 -18.02
CA ALA A 333 -8.31 8.63 -19.16
C ALA A 333 -8.94 7.95 -20.39
N LEU A 334 -8.64 6.66 -20.62
CA LEU A 334 -9.24 5.86 -21.70
C LEU A 334 -10.43 5.00 -21.22
N ALA A 335 -10.78 5.05 -19.93
CA ALA A 335 -11.80 4.23 -19.29
C ALA A 335 -11.68 2.74 -19.62
N ARG A 336 -10.45 2.20 -19.58
CA ARG A 336 -10.13 0.82 -20.00
C ARG A 336 -9.08 0.20 -19.08
N GLU A 337 -9.32 -1.04 -18.67
CA GLU A 337 -8.27 -1.91 -18.13
C GLU A 337 -7.28 -2.23 -19.28
N ASP A 338 -5.97 -2.18 -18.99
CA ASP A 338 -4.86 -2.42 -19.94
C ASP A 338 -4.73 -1.36 -21.07
N ALA A 339 -4.96 -0.08 -20.77
CA ALA A 339 -4.87 1.00 -21.75
C ALA A 339 -3.49 1.12 -22.42
N ALA A 340 -2.40 0.82 -21.68
CA ALA A 340 -1.04 0.80 -22.22
C ALA A 340 -0.87 -0.22 -23.36
N THR A 341 -1.42 -1.43 -23.20
CA THR A 341 -1.40 -2.49 -24.23
C THR A 341 -2.20 -2.08 -25.47
N TYR A 342 -3.34 -1.41 -25.25
CA TYR A 342 -4.16 -0.87 -26.34
C TYR A 342 -3.40 0.19 -27.16
N MET A 343 -2.66 1.08 -26.49
CA MET A 343 -1.87 2.12 -27.14
C MET A 343 -0.68 1.54 -27.90
N GLN A 344 0.07 0.61 -27.30
CA GLN A 344 1.19 -0.08 -27.95
C GLN A 344 0.74 -0.84 -29.21
N GLY A 345 -0.45 -1.44 -29.18
CA GLY A 345 -1.03 -2.13 -30.33
C GLY A 345 -1.51 -1.21 -31.46
N ARG A 346 -1.60 0.11 -31.22
CA ARG A 346 -2.03 1.12 -32.20
C ARG A 346 -0.93 2.10 -32.62
N SER A 347 0.17 2.17 -31.88
CA SER A 347 1.34 2.97 -32.25
C SER A 347 2.09 2.35 -33.42
N GLU A 348 2.54 3.18 -34.35
CA GLU A 348 3.46 2.78 -35.41
C GLU A 348 4.91 2.73 -34.94
N GLY A 349 5.24 3.55 -33.95
CA GLY A 349 6.52 3.54 -33.24
C GLY A 349 6.30 3.55 -31.74
N TYR A 350 6.90 2.61 -31.04
CA TYR A 350 7.02 2.60 -29.59
C TYR A 350 8.51 2.52 -29.27
N LEU A 351 9.03 3.63 -28.75
CA LEU A 351 10.45 3.89 -28.55
C LEU A 351 10.70 4.15 -27.06
N THR A 352 11.70 3.49 -26.50
CA THR A 352 12.07 3.58 -25.10
C THR A 352 13.49 4.16 -24.98
N MET A 353 13.64 5.21 -24.18
CA MET A 353 14.86 6.00 -24.02
C MET A 353 15.64 5.67 -22.75
N THR A 354 15.00 4.98 -21.80
CA THR A 354 15.60 4.59 -20.52
C THR A 354 15.38 3.11 -20.21
N ASP A 355 16.26 2.53 -19.42
CA ASP A 355 16.09 1.18 -18.89
C ASP A 355 15.11 1.12 -17.70
N GLU A 356 14.98 -0.07 -17.11
CA GLU A 356 14.11 -0.33 -15.95
C GLU A 356 14.58 0.40 -14.67
N ASN A 357 15.86 0.80 -14.61
CA ASN A 357 16.46 1.53 -13.49
C ASN A 357 16.41 3.07 -13.70
N GLY A 358 15.89 3.53 -14.84
CA GLY A 358 15.80 4.94 -15.18
C GLY A 358 17.08 5.54 -15.78
N GLU A 359 18.03 4.71 -16.21
CA GLU A 359 19.25 5.13 -16.89
C GLU A 359 18.98 5.40 -18.38
N ALA A 360 19.49 6.52 -18.91
CA ALA A 360 19.33 6.85 -20.32
C ALA A 360 20.22 5.97 -21.22
N TYR A 361 19.63 5.21 -22.15
CA TYR A 361 20.35 4.24 -23.00
C TYR A 361 21.49 4.83 -23.83
N PHE A 362 21.39 6.12 -24.20
CA PHE A 362 22.40 6.81 -24.99
C PHE A 362 23.55 7.38 -24.15
N LEU A 363 23.35 7.51 -22.83
CA LEU A 363 24.33 8.10 -21.94
C LEU A 363 25.23 6.99 -21.39
N ASP A 364 26.32 6.71 -22.09
CA ASP A 364 27.42 5.88 -21.59
C ASP A 364 28.58 6.74 -21.08
N ASP A 365 29.63 6.08 -20.59
CA ASP A 365 30.83 6.74 -20.06
C ASP A 365 31.43 7.72 -21.09
N ASP A 366 31.55 7.33 -22.36
CA ASP A 366 32.08 8.18 -23.42
C ASP A 366 31.13 9.34 -23.79
N ALA A 367 29.83 9.06 -23.90
CA ALA A 367 28.81 10.06 -24.19
C ALA A 367 28.66 11.09 -23.06
N SER A 368 28.85 10.68 -21.80
CA SER A 368 28.83 11.58 -20.63
C SER A 368 29.95 12.62 -20.70
N VAL A 369 31.16 12.18 -21.10
CA VAL A 369 32.32 13.05 -21.31
C VAL A 369 32.12 13.94 -22.53
N ALA A 370 31.60 13.39 -23.64
CA ALA A 370 31.30 14.16 -24.84
C ALA A 370 30.26 15.27 -24.59
N LEU A 371 29.22 14.97 -23.81
CA LEU A 371 28.19 15.92 -23.39
C LEU A 371 28.78 17.05 -22.55
N ALA A 372 29.54 16.70 -21.50
CA ALA A 372 30.22 17.70 -20.67
C ALA A 372 31.16 18.59 -21.51
N ARG A 373 31.94 17.97 -22.41
CA ARG A 373 32.85 18.67 -23.32
C ARG A 373 32.13 19.63 -24.26
N SER A 374 30.99 19.24 -24.83
CA SER A 374 30.21 20.07 -25.75
C SER A 374 29.67 21.31 -25.05
N TYR A 375 29.13 21.16 -23.83
CA TYR A 375 28.60 22.27 -23.05
C TYR A 375 29.70 23.19 -22.52
N LEU A 376 30.81 22.65 -21.99
CA LEU A 376 31.95 23.45 -21.55
C LEU A 376 32.56 24.23 -22.72
N GLY A 377 32.76 23.59 -23.87
CA GLY A 377 33.27 24.25 -25.06
C GLY A 377 32.34 25.32 -25.63
N ALA A 378 31.02 25.18 -25.49
CA ALA A 378 30.06 26.22 -25.86
C ALA A 378 30.11 27.43 -24.89
N ILE A 379 30.24 27.17 -23.59
CA ILE A 379 30.38 28.22 -22.56
C ILE A 379 31.69 29.00 -22.74
N GLU A 380 32.81 28.30 -22.94
CA GLU A 380 34.12 28.93 -23.15
C GLU A 380 34.16 29.82 -24.40
N ARG A 381 33.58 29.39 -25.52
CA ARG A 381 33.59 30.17 -26.78
C ARG A 381 32.73 31.43 -26.72
N ASN A 382 31.68 31.42 -25.91
CA ASN A 382 30.75 32.55 -25.78
C ASN A 382 31.07 33.44 -24.57
N SER A 383 32.02 33.04 -23.71
CA SER A 383 32.51 33.84 -22.60
C SER A 383 33.59 34.85 -23.04
N ASP A 384 33.60 36.01 -22.40
CA ASP A 384 34.63 37.05 -22.55
C ASP A 384 35.86 36.82 -21.64
N ALA A 385 35.89 35.69 -20.91
CA ALA A 385 36.98 35.31 -20.02
C ALA A 385 38.26 34.90 -20.76
N ALA A 386 39.39 34.82 -20.04
CA ALA A 386 40.66 34.39 -20.62
C ALA A 386 40.75 32.86 -20.61
N ASP A 387 41.22 32.27 -21.71
CA ASP A 387 41.43 30.81 -21.81
C ASP A 387 42.32 30.28 -20.68
N ALA A 388 42.04 29.05 -20.24
CA ALA A 388 42.86 28.34 -19.26
C ALA A 388 44.31 28.14 -19.79
N PRO A 389 45.33 28.25 -18.94
CA PRO A 389 46.72 27.91 -19.31
C PRO A 389 46.83 26.47 -19.84
N GLN A 390 47.71 26.25 -20.82
CA GLN A 390 47.83 24.96 -21.50
C GLN A 390 48.22 23.81 -20.56
N ASP A 391 49.05 24.09 -19.56
CA ASP A 391 49.44 23.18 -18.47
C ASP A 391 48.25 22.77 -17.59
N VAL A 392 47.33 23.70 -17.31
CA VAL A 392 46.09 23.41 -16.57
C VAL A 392 45.12 22.61 -17.45
N ALA A 393 44.97 22.99 -18.72
CA ALA A 393 44.11 22.25 -19.64
C ALA A 393 44.59 20.79 -19.85
N GLU A 394 45.91 20.56 -19.91
CA GLU A 394 46.49 19.22 -20.05
C GLU A 394 46.37 18.37 -18.76
N ALA A 395 46.45 18.97 -17.58
CA ALA A 395 46.26 18.26 -16.31
C ALA A 395 44.83 17.73 -16.12
N PHE A 396 43.86 18.38 -16.77
CA PHE A 396 42.42 18.15 -16.68
C PHE A 396 41.81 17.61 -17.99
N ASP A 397 42.62 17.04 -18.89
CA ASP A 397 42.17 16.41 -20.15
C ASP A 397 41.33 17.33 -21.09
N GLY A 398 41.49 18.65 -20.95
CA GLY A 398 40.74 19.68 -21.66
C GLY A 398 39.31 19.88 -21.16
N LEU A 399 38.99 19.45 -19.94
CA LEU A 399 37.67 19.53 -19.29
C LEU A 399 37.68 20.39 -18.01
N TYR A 400 38.67 21.28 -17.87
CA TYR A 400 38.87 22.09 -16.66
C TYR A 400 37.54 22.76 -16.20
N PRO A 401 37.19 22.67 -14.89
CA PRO A 401 37.99 22.15 -13.76
C PRO A 401 37.86 20.65 -13.49
N PHE A 402 37.32 19.86 -14.43
CA PHE A 402 37.13 18.42 -14.33
C PHE A 402 38.13 17.65 -15.19
N ASN A 403 38.30 16.35 -14.95
CA ASN A 403 39.02 15.44 -15.86
C ASN A 403 38.10 14.28 -16.27
N GLU A 404 38.52 13.43 -17.21
CA GLU A 404 37.65 12.34 -17.70
C GLU A 404 37.22 11.41 -16.55
N ARG A 405 38.16 11.08 -15.64
CA ARG A 405 37.88 10.28 -14.44
C ARG A 405 36.81 10.92 -13.55
N PHE A 406 36.86 12.22 -13.31
CA PHE A 406 35.90 12.93 -12.47
C PHE A 406 34.50 12.82 -13.06
N ILE A 407 34.34 13.01 -14.38
CA ILE A 407 33.04 12.91 -15.05
C ILE A 407 32.53 11.47 -15.00
N HIS A 408 33.39 10.46 -15.22
CA HIS A 408 33.00 9.05 -15.07
C HIS A 408 32.56 8.71 -13.64
N VAL A 409 33.32 9.14 -12.62
CA VAL A 409 32.97 8.90 -11.22
C VAL A 409 31.67 9.62 -10.88
N ALA A 410 31.54 10.90 -11.25
CA ALA A 410 30.31 11.65 -11.00
C ALA A 410 29.12 11.02 -11.71
N TYR A 411 29.26 10.60 -12.97
CA TYR A 411 28.22 9.93 -13.73
C TYR A 411 27.78 8.60 -13.08
N ARG A 412 28.75 7.77 -12.68
CA ARG A 412 28.49 6.48 -12.03
C ARG A 412 27.84 6.61 -10.66
N GLN A 413 28.13 7.71 -9.96
CA GLN A 413 27.60 8.01 -8.62
C GLN A 413 26.37 8.95 -8.65
N LEU A 414 25.79 9.25 -9.82
CA LEU A 414 24.57 10.06 -9.90
C LEU A 414 23.40 9.33 -9.21
N ASN A 415 22.73 10.03 -8.30
CA ASN A 415 21.56 9.56 -7.57
C ASN A 415 20.55 10.72 -7.45
N ASP A 416 19.26 10.42 -7.56
CA ASP A 416 18.17 11.40 -7.45
C ASP A 416 17.17 10.89 -6.42
N GLU A 417 17.29 11.36 -5.18
CA GLU A 417 16.33 11.10 -4.09
C GLU A 417 16.04 9.59 -3.88
N GLY A 418 17.08 8.76 -3.87
CA GLY A 418 16.98 7.30 -3.66
C GLY A 418 16.77 6.48 -4.94
N SER A 419 16.75 7.13 -6.12
CA SER A 419 16.68 6.48 -7.42
C SER A 419 18.01 6.62 -8.17
N ASN A 420 18.54 5.49 -8.70
CA ASN A 420 19.77 5.44 -9.52
C ASN A 420 19.59 6.07 -10.92
N ARG A 421 18.85 7.18 -11.03
CA ARG A 421 18.56 7.86 -12.30
C ARG A 421 19.83 8.46 -12.86
N LYS A 422 20.26 7.93 -13.99
CA LYS A 422 21.38 8.47 -14.76
C LYS A 422 20.85 9.17 -15.99
N THR A 423 20.62 10.48 -15.87
CA THR A 423 20.13 11.30 -16.97
C THR A 423 21.09 12.44 -17.33
N PRO A 424 21.14 12.84 -18.62
CA PRO A 424 21.95 13.98 -19.07
C PRO A 424 21.67 15.26 -18.28
N ARG A 425 20.41 15.47 -17.93
CA ARG A 425 19.95 16.63 -17.17
C ARG A 425 20.57 16.68 -15.77
N LEU A 426 20.62 15.55 -15.06
CA LEU A 426 21.21 15.48 -13.73
C LEU A 426 22.71 15.76 -13.79
N LEU A 427 23.43 15.14 -14.72
CA LEU A 427 24.86 15.40 -14.93
C LEU A 427 25.13 16.90 -15.18
N LEU A 428 24.39 17.53 -16.08
CA LEU A 428 24.64 18.93 -16.44
C LEU A 428 24.22 19.92 -15.34
N LEU A 429 23.01 19.80 -14.79
CA LEU A 429 22.49 20.77 -13.81
C LEU A 429 23.04 20.55 -12.40
N ARG A 430 23.14 19.29 -11.97
CA ARG A 430 23.49 18.96 -10.59
C ARG A 430 24.98 18.77 -10.39
N VAL A 431 25.73 18.35 -11.41
CA VAL A 431 27.20 18.20 -11.31
C VAL A 431 27.92 19.38 -11.94
N VAL A 432 27.82 19.51 -13.27
CA VAL A 432 28.64 20.49 -14.03
C VAL A 432 28.31 21.92 -13.60
N LYS A 433 27.03 22.32 -13.65
CA LYS A 433 26.61 23.68 -13.29
C LYS A 433 26.86 23.99 -11.81
N HIS A 434 26.63 23.04 -10.91
CA HIS A 434 26.87 23.23 -9.47
C HIS A 434 28.35 23.54 -9.19
N CYS A 435 29.25 22.75 -9.78
CA CYS A 435 30.69 22.95 -9.63
C CYS A 435 31.20 24.23 -10.31
N LEU A 436 30.69 24.59 -11.50
CA LEU A 436 31.09 25.82 -12.19
C LEU A 436 30.64 27.11 -11.47
N LYS A 437 29.50 27.08 -10.76
CA LYS A 437 28.99 28.22 -9.97
C LYS A 437 29.53 28.27 -8.55
N SER A 438 30.18 27.20 -8.09
CA SER A 438 30.80 27.17 -6.78
C SER A 438 32.08 28.00 -6.78
N THR A 439 32.35 28.68 -5.66
CA THR A 439 33.65 29.31 -5.42
C THR A 439 34.72 28.31 -4.97
N TRP A 440 34.30 27.06 -4.67
CA TRP A 440 35.12 26.00 -4.12
C TRP A 440 35.52 25.01 -5.22
N ALA A 441 36.62 24.29 -5.02
CA ALA A 441 37.08 23.28 -5.97
C ALA A 441 36.06 22.12 -6.11
N PRO A 442 36.01 21.40 -7.25
CA PRO A 442 34.99 20.38 -7.50
C PRO A 442 34.91 19.29 -6.41
N TYR A 443 36.04 18.82 -5.86
CA TYR A 443 36.03 17.79 -4.81
C TYR A 443 35.37 18.26 -3.50
N GLU A 444 35.36 19.57 -3.23
CA GLU A 444 34.75 20.16 -2.04
C GLU A 444 33.31 20.58 -2.31
N ALA A 445 33.03 21.10 -3.51
CA ALA A 445 31.68 21.46 -3.94
C ALA A 445 30.74 20.23 -3.95
N MET A 446 31.27 19.06 -4.30
CA MET A 446 30.52 17.80 -4.36
C MET A 446 30.08 17.27 -2.99
N LYS A 447 30.75 17.64 -1.90
CA LYS A 447 30.29 17.28 -0.53
C LYS A 447 28.95 17.91 -0.17
N SER A 448 28.65 19.06 -0.75
CA SER A 448 27.37 19.75 -0.54
C SER A 448 26.27 19.29 -1.51
N ASN A 449 26.59 18.34 -2.40
CA ASN A 449 25.72 17.91 -3.47
C ASN A 449 24.96 16.64 -3.07
N SER A 450 23.66 16.76 -2.87
CA SER A 450 22.78 15.63 -2.53
C SER A 450 22.46 14.70 -3.71
N PHE A 451 22.88 15.06 -4.93
CA PHE A 451 22.55 14.33 -6.16
C PHE A 451 23.67 13.40 -6.65
N VAL A 452 24.75 13.31 -5.88
CA VAL A 452 25.88 12.45 -6.23
C VAL A 452 26.36 11.77 -4.97
N ASP A 453 26.32 10.44 -4.98
CA ASP A 453 26.77 9.63 -3.87
C ASP A 453 28.28 9.83 -3.68
N THR A 454 28.71 9.79 -2.41
CA THR A 454 30.12 9.97 -2.11
C THR A 454 30.90 8.73 -2.57
N PRO A 455 31.96 8.87 -3.39
CA PRO A 455 32.76 7.73 -3.83
C PRO A 455 33.40 7.00 -2.64
N THR A 456 33.54 5.67 -2.76
CA THR A 456 34.05 4.81 -1.67
C THR A 456 35.40 5.24 -1.13
N PHE A 457 35.59 5.08 0.19
CA PHE A 457 36.91 5.23 0.81
C PHE A 457 37.81 4.04 0.45
N GLU A 458 38.61 4.21 -0.59
CA GLU A 458 39.66 3.25 -0.92
C GLU A 458 40.92 3.42 -0.06
N ILE A 459 41.00 4.53 0.69
CA ILE A 459 42.17 4.96 1.44
C ILE A 459 41.96 4.83 2.96
N ASP A 460 43.03 4.54 3.69
CA ASP A 460 43.05 4.40 5.14
C ASP A 460 42.58 5.70 5.86
N MET A 461 41.73 5.54 6.87
CA MET A 461 41.19 6.64 7.69
C MET A 461 42.27 7.43 8.46
N LYS A 462 43.53 6.95 8.46
CA LYS A 462 44.68 7.65 9.06
C LYS A 462 45.07 8.95 8.34
N TYR A 463 44.68 9.12 7.07
CA TYR A 463 45.04 10.30 6.27
C TYR A 463 44.10 11.48 6.53
N ASP A 464 44.55 12.72 6.30
CA ASP A 464 43.68 13.89 6.43
C ASP A 464 42.54 13.87 5.40
N GLN A 465 41.37 14.39 5.81
CA GLN A 465 40.14 14.38 5.03
C GLN A 465 40.32 14.95 3.60
N ILE A 466 41.12 16.01 3.46
CA ILE A 466 41.37 16.67 2.16
C ILE A 466 41.99 15.70 1.14
N TYR A 467 42.95 14.87 1.56
CA TYR A 467 43.59 13.91 0.66
C TYR A 467 42.67 12.73 0.32
N GLN A 468 41.83 12.32 1.27
CA GLN A 468 40.81 11.31 1.03
C GLN A 468 39.80 11.81 -0.03
N ASP A 469 39.35 13.06 0.07
CA ASP A 469 38.34 13.62 -0.85
C ASP A 469 38.90 13.85 -2.26
N VAL A 470 40.12 14.37 -2.39
CA VAL A 470 40.75 14.54 -3.71
C VAL A 470 40.95 13.19 -4.38
N SER A 471 41.39 12.19 -3.64
CA SER A 471 41.66 10.85 -4.18
C SER A 471 40.39 10.09 -4.54
N ARG A 472 39.27 10.33 -3.85
CA ARG A 472 37.95 9.79 -4.20
C ARG A 472 37.50 10.19 -5.60
N TRP A 473 37.76 11.45 -5.98
CA TRP A 473 37.29 12.02 -7.24
C TRP A 473 38.30 11.91 -8.38
N TYR A 474 39.59 12.05 -8.08
CA TYR A 474 40.67 12.13 -9.07
C TYR A 474 41.66 10.96 -9.02
N GLY A 475 41.48 10.02 -8.09
CA GLY A 475 42.37 8.88 -7.89
C GLY A 475 42.23 7.77 -8.92
N VAL A 476 43.36 7.12 -9.18
CA VAL A 476 43.52 5.98 -10.09
C VAL A 476 44.25 4.85 -9.34
N PRO A 477 43.84 3.57 -9.46
CA PRO A 477 44.51 2.45 -8.80
C PRO A 477 45.94 2.23 -9.33
N VAL A 478 46.90 2.04 -8.41
CA VAL A 478 48.34 1.82 -8.68
C VAL A 478 48.88 0.69 -7.81
N GLU A 479 50.02 0.09 -8.17
CA GLU A 479 50.56 -1.12 -7.49
C GLU A 479 50.63 -1.07 -5.96
N ASP A 480 50.88 0.12 -5.38
CA ASP A 480 51.01 0.33 -3.94
C ASP A 480 49.81 1.03 -3.28
N GLY A 481 48.71 1.31 -4.01
CA GLY A 481 47.58 2.07 -3.44
C GLY A 481 46.71 2.83 -4.45
N VAL A 482 46.30 4.04 -4.09
CA VAL A 482 45.54 4.96 -4.96
C VAL A 482 46.40 6.17 -5.32
N GLY A 483 46.58 6.44 -6.61
CA GLY A 483 47.43 7.51 -7.16
C GLY A 483 46.66 8.72 -7.71
N VAL A 484 47.07 9.95 -7.40
CA VAL A 484 46.48 11.20 -7.94
C VAL A 484 47.55 12.06 -8.63
N LYS A 485 47.23 12.65 -9.81
CA LYS A 485 48.16 13.52 -10.57
C LYS A 485 48.58 14.78 -9.78
N VAL A 486 49.88 15.08 -9.75
CA VAL A 486 50.46 16.23 -9.01
C VAL A 486 49.88 17.57 -9.46
N GLY A 487 49.63 17.75 -10.76
CA GLY A 487 49.05 19.00 -11.32
C GLY A 487 47.66 19.35 -10.75
N ILE A 488 46.92 18.39 -10.21
CA ILE A 488 45.61 18.62 -9.57
C ILE A 488 45.80 19.28 -8.20
N PHE A 489 46.77 18.83 -7.41
CA PHE A 489 47.11 19.46 -6.12
C PHE A 489 47.67 20.87 -6.30
N GLU A 490 48.54 21.08 -7.29
CA GLU A 490 49.14 22.38 -7.61
C GLU A 490 48.08 23.41 -8.06
N THR A 491 47.11 22.98 -8.87
CA THR A 491 46.03 23.85 -9.38
C THR A 491 45.05 24.26 -8.27
N PHE A 492 44.74 23.36 -7.33
CA PHE A 492 43.86 23.65 -6.19
C PHE A 492 44.59 24.27 -4.98
N GLY A 493 45.91 24.41 -5.04
CA GLY A 493 46.70 25.02 -3.96
C GLY A 493 46.79 24.17 -2.69
N ILE A 494 46.72 22.83 -2.83
CA ILE A 494 46.81 21.87 -1.73
C ILE A 494 48.29 21.54 -1.51
N GLU A 495 48.77 21.61 -0.27
CA GLU A 495 50.14 21.20 0.07
C GLU A 495 50.29 19.69 -0.17
N LEU A 496 51.42 19.27 -0.76
CA LEU A 496 51.69 17.84 -0.95
C LEU A 496 51.97 17.19 0.41
N PRO A 497 51.55 15.93 0.64
CA PRO A 497 51.88 15.19 1.85
C PRO A 497 53.41 15.11 2.05
N ASP A 498 53.87 15.07 3.31
CA ASP A 498 55.27 14.78 3.60
C ASP A 498 55.65 13.39 3.03
N ASP A 499 56.83 13.25 2.42
CA ASP A 499 57.33 11.98 1.83
C ASP A 499 57.32 10.79 2.81
N ASP A 500 57.29 11.06 4.12
CA ASP A 500 57.19 10.05 5.19
C ASP A 500 55.74 9.53 5.39
N THR A 501 54.73 10.15 4.77
CA THR A 501 53.29 9.83 4.93
C THR A 501 52.63 9.23 3.68
N ALA A 502 52.99 9.71 2.49
CA ALA A 502 52.54 9.17 1.20
C ALA A 502 53.69 9.32 0.19
N ALA A 503 53.93 8.32 -0.66
CA ALA A 503 55.04 8.36 -1.61
C ALA A 503 54.67 9.13 -2.88
N VAL A 504 55.50 10.11 -3.27
CA VAL A 504 55.42 10.76 -4.59
C VAL A 504 56.24 9.93 -5.59
N LYS A 505 55.57 9.31 -6.57
CA LYS A 505 56.19 8.51 -7.63
C LYS A 505 55.86 9.13 -9.00
N GLY A 506 56.85 9.73 -9.65
CA GLY A 506 56.68 10.41 -10.94
C GLY A 506 55.69 11.58 -10.85
N ASP A 507 54.66 11.58 -11.72
CA ASP A 507 53.59 12.58 -11.74
C ASP A 507 52.43 12.26 -10.77
N TYR A 508 52.56 11.26 -9.88
CA TYR A 508 51.49 10.79 -8.98
C TYR A 508 51.88 10.78 -7.49
N VAL A 509 50.90 11.03 -6.62
CA VAL A 509 50.97 10.83 -5.15
C VAL A 509 50.17 9.59 -4.76
N VAL A 510 50.76 8.63 -4.02
CA VAL A 510 50.17 7.31 -3.72
C VAL A 510 49.77 7.12 -2.24
N PHE A 511 48.55 6.67 -1.97
CA PHE A 511 47.97 6.47 -0.61
C PHE A 511 47.61 4.99 -0.27
N ASP A 512 47.78 4.57 0.99
CA ASP A 512 47.48 3.20 1.51
C ASP A 512 45.97 2.90 1.68
N LYS A 513 45.54 1.61 1.62
CA LYS A 513 44.13 1.14 1.73
C LYS A 513 43.62 0.90 3.18
N GLY A 514 42.33 1.16 3.48
CA GLY A 514 41.70 1.09 4.83
C GLY A 514 40.93 -0.20 5.19
N LYS A 515 40.41 -0.39 6.42
CA LYS A 515 39.74 -1.65 6.91
C LYS A 515 38.45 -2.06 6.16
N GLY A 516 37.74 -1.12 5.55
CA GLY A 516 36.63 -1.42 4.63
C GLY A 516 37.08 -2.30 3.45
N SER A 517 38.38 -2.31 3.14
CA SER A 517 38.99 -3.20 2.15
C SER A 517 38.71 -4.68 2.41
N ALA A 518 38.59 -5.14 3.65
CA ALA A 518 38.33 -6.57 3.91
C ALA A 518 36.93 -7.01 3.46
N VAL A 519 35.93 -6.13 3.57
CA VAL A 519 34.58 -6.39 3.04
C VAL A 519 34.57 -6.20 1.53
N LEU A 520 35.28 -5.20 0.99
CA LEU A 520 35.47 -5.02 -0.46
C LEU A 520 36.22 -6.22 -1.09
N ASP A 521 37.15 -6.83 -0.36
CA ASP A 521 37.89 -8.03 -0.77
C ASP A 521 37.00 -9.27 -0.73
N LYS A 522 36.06 -9.37 0.24
CA LYS A 522 34.99 -10.39 0.26
C LYS A 522 33.96 -10.17 -0.84
N ILE A 523 33.68 -8.93 -1.25
CA ILE A 523 32.81 -8.64 -2.40
C ILE A 523 33.47 -9.13 -3.69
N LYS A 524 34.79 -8.92 -3.84
CA LYS A 524 35.61 -9.45 -4.95
C LYS A 524 35.82 -10.97 -4.87
N ASN A 525 35.81 -11.56 -3.67
CA ASN A 525 35.98 -13.00 -3.42
C ASN A 525 34.95 -13.51 -2.41
N PRO A 526 33.70 -13.78 -2.83
CA PRO A 526 32.64 -14.18 -1.92
C PRO A 526 32.94 -15.53 -1.24
N PRO A 527 32.54 -15.71 0.04
CA PRO A 527 32.67 -16.99 0.72
C PRO A 527 31.85 -18.07 0.01
N VAL A 528 32.46 -19.21 -0.29
CA VAL A 528 31.77 -20.36 -0.93
C VAL A 528 31.16 -21.24 0.17
N PRO A 529 29.88 -21.67 0.05
CA PRO A 529 29.28 -22.56 1.03
C PRO A 529 29.96 -23.93 1.03
N ASP A 530 30.37 -24.41 2.21
CA ASP A 530 30.84 -25.78 2.42
C ASP A 530 29.66 -26.75 2.24
N HIS A 531 29.44 -27.23 1.01
CA HIS A 531 28.64 -28.42 0.78
C HIS A 531 29.48 -29.68 1.05
N GLU A 532 29.55 -30.10 2.32
CA GLU A 532 29.84 -31.49 2.65
C GLU A 532 28.64 -32.35 2.25
N VAL A 533 28.65 -32.85 1.02
CA VAL A 533 27.82 -34.00 0.64
C VAL A 533 28.65 -35.25 0.93
N ASP A 534 28.37 -35.89 2.07
CA ASP A 534 28.82 -37.25 2.38
C ASP A 534 28.43 -38.19 1.22
N THR A 535 29.42 -38.56 0.42
CA THR A 535 29.34 -39.76 -0.42
C THR A 535 30.54 -40.64 -0.08
N GLU A 536 30.26 -41.69 0.69
CA GLU A 536 31.19 -42.77 0.97
C GLU A 536 31.55 -43.53 -0.33
N ASP A 537 32.86 -43.77 -0.48
CA ASP A 537 33.56 -44.88 -1.18
C ASP A 537 33.63 -44.86 -2.73
N ASP A 538 34.83 -44.68 -3.30
CA ASP A 538 35.86 -45.74 -3.41
C ASP A 538 37.12 -45.15 -4.09
N GLY A 539 38.31 -45.49 -3.57
CA GLY A 539 39.56 -44.79 -3.87
C GLY A 539 40.24 -45.10 -5.21
N ASP A 540 41.17 -44.22 -5.58
CA ASP A 540 42.47 -44.65 -6.11
C ASP A 540 43.53 -43.60 -5.76
N ASP A 541 44.58 -44.06 -5.10
CA ASP A 541 45.76 -43.31 -4.72
C ASP A 541 46.53 -42.86 -5.97
N THR A 542 46.94 -41.60 -6.06
CA THR A 542 48.17 -41.28 -6.78
C THR A 542 48.95 -40.18 -6.07
N GLU A 543 50.00 -40.63 -5.39
CA GLU A 543 51.06 -39.80 -4.82
C GLU A 543 51.83 -38.99 -5.88
N SER A 544 52.42 -37.90 -5.37
CA SER A 544 53.69 -37.28 -5.79
C SER A 544 53.68 -36.33 -7.00
N ASN A 545 53.98 -35.05 -6.76
CA ASN A 545 55.40 -34.63 -6.76
C ASN A 545 55.60 -33.19 -6.27
N SER A 546 56.33 -33.05 -5.17
CA SER A 546 57.05 -31.84 -4.78
C SER A 546 58.46 -31.87 -5.38
N SER A 547 58.84 -30.84 -6.12
CA SER A 547 60.24 -30.48 -6.42
C SER A 547 60.26 -29.02 -6.85
N GLU A 548 60.73 -28.11 -6.00
CA GLU A 548 62.10 -27.55 -6.06
C GLU A 548 62.36 -26.78 -7.35
N VAL A 549 62.42 -25.45 -7.22
CA VAL A 549 63.29 -24.62 -8.08
C VAL A 549 64.16 -23.79 -7.13
N GLU A 550 65.47 -23.96 -7.33
CA GLU A 550 66.58 -23.46 -6.54
C GLU A 550 66.76 -21.93 -6.65
N ASP A 551 67.25 -21.36 -5.55
CA ASP A 551 67.96 -20.11 -5.48
C ASP A 551 69.13 -20.05 -6.48
N GLY A 552 69.20 -18.93 -7.22
CA GLY A 552 70.38 -18.50 -7.95
C GLY A 552 70.72 -17.04 -7.60
N GLU A 553 71.66 -16.86 -6.68
CA GLU A 553 72.35 -15.58 -6.46
C GLU A 553 73.15 -15.18 -7.72
N GLU A 554 73.06 -13.92 -8.17
CA GLU A 554 74.18 -12.96 -8.12
C GLU A 554 73.90 -11.65 -8.88
N ALA A 555 74.53 -10.61 -8.31
CA ALA A 555 74.98 -9.35 -8.90
C ALA A 555 74.00 -8.17 -8.95
N ALA A 556 74.25 -7.26 -7.99
CA ALA A 556 74.00 -5.85 -8.12
C ALA A 556 74.69 -5.29 -9.39
N ASP A 557 73.94 -4.57 -10.20
CA ASP A 557 74.45 -3.46 -11.00
C ASP A 557 73.72 -2.20 -10.52
N ASP A 558 74.51 -1.25 -10.02
CA ASP A 558 74.13 0.14 -9.82
C ASP A 558 73.85 0.77 -11.20
N GLU A 559 72.60 1.11 -11.50
CA GLU A 559 72.26 2.14 -12.50
C GLU A 559 71.22 3.12 -11.91
N ASP A 560 71.36 4.38 -12.30
CA ASP A 560 70.86 5.63 -11.72
C ASP A 560 69.37 5.71 -11.32
N PRO A 561 69.01 6.60 -10.36
CA PRO A 561 67.63 6.90 -10.01
C PRO A 561 67.04 7.89 -11.02
N GLU A 562 66.57 7.42 -12.18
CA GLU A 562 65.78 8.24 -13.10
C GLU A 562 64.56 7.45 -13.60
N ASP A 563 63.37 7.96 -13.21
CA ASP A 563 62.01 7.66 -13.69
C ASP A 563 61.42 6.27 -13.41
N GLU A 564 60.98 6.03 -12.16
CA GLU A 564 59.95 5.01 -11.86
C GLU A 564 58.62 5.44 -12.50
N GLN A 565 58.30 4.88 -13.67
CA GLN A 565 56.97 5.00 -14.26
C GLN A 565 55.99 4.19 -13.42
N VAL A 566 54.98 4.85 -12.87
CA VAL A 566 53.85 4.20 -12.17
C VAL A 566 53.05 3.40 -13.20
N GLU A 567 53.04 2.07 -13.08
CA GLU A 567 52.10 1.24 -13.83
C GLU A 567 50.71 1.40 -13.21
N VAL A 568 49.83 2.08 -13.96
CA VAL A 568 48.40 2.13 -13.66
C VAL A 568 47.85 0.70 -13.86
N ILE A 569 47.27 0.15 -12.80
CA ILE A 569 46.61 -1.16 -12.90
C ILE A 569 45.26 -0.91 -13.55
N ASP A 570 45.05 -1.47 -14.75
CA ASP A 570 43.71 -1.63 -15.29
C ASP A 570 42.97 -2.63 -14.40
N GLU A 571 42.29 -2.14 -13.35
CA GLU A 571 41.39 -2.99 -12.57
C GLU A 571 40.33 -3.55 -13.53
N PRO A 572 40.08 -4.86 -13.53
CA PRO A 572 38.97 -5.41 -14.29
C PRO A 572 37.71 -4.70 -13.81
N GLU A 573 36.89 -4.27 -14.77
CA GLU A 573 35.61 -3.68 -14.45
C GLU A 573 34.87 -4.60 -13.49
N LEU A 574 34.56 -4.06 -12.30
CA LEU A 574 33.65 -4.71 -11.37
C LEU A 574 32.40 -5.09 -12.15
N SER A 575 31.94 -6.32 -12.00
CA SER A 575 30.62 -6.70 -12.47
C SER A 575 29.56 -5.80 -11.82
N GLU A 576 28.41 -5.68 -12.47
CA GLU A 576 27.29 -4.88 -11.98
C GLU A 576 26.90 -5.28 -10.54
N GLU A 577 26.89 -6.58 -10.25
CA GLU A 577 26.63 -7.14 -8.90
C GLU A 577 27.69 -6.73 -7.87
N GLU A 578 28.96 -6.69 -8.24
CA GLU A 578 30.05 -6.27 -7.33
C GLU A 578 30.00 -4.77 -7.05
N ARG A 579 29.67 -3.95 -8.05
CA ARG A 579 29.47 -2.50 -7.85
C ARG A 579 28.30 -2.22 -6.93
N GLU A 580 27.20 -2.97 -7.09
CA GLU A 580 26.02 -2.82 -6.24
C GLU A 580 26.34 -3.17 -4.77
N ARG A 581 27.02 -4.29 -4.51
CA ARG A 581 27.44 -4.68 -3.15
C ARG A 581 28.41 -3.67 -2.53
N GLN A 582 29.33 -3.12 -3.33
CA GLN A 582 30.26 -2.09 -2.87
C GLN A 582 29.55 -0.79 -2.50
N ARG A 583 28.57 -0.36 -3.31
CA ARG A 583 27.73 0.81 -3.01
C ARG A 583 26.96 0.61 -1.71
N LYS A 584 26.29 -0.54 -1.54
CA LYS A 584 25.55 -0.92 -0.31
C LYS A 584 26.42 -0.83 0.95
N PHE A 585 27.66 -1.29 0.87
CA PHE A 585 28.59 -1.21 1.99
C PHE A 585 29.06 0.22 2.30
N GLN A 586 29.23 1.06 1.27
CA GLN A 586 29.61 2.46 1.44
C GLN A 586 28.52 3.26 2.15
N GLU A 587 27.28 3.11 1.69
CA GLU A 587 26.12 3.78 2.28
C GLU A 587 25.97 3.41 3.77
N PHE A 588 26.25 2.15 4.14
CA PHE A 588 26.27 1.73 5.55
C PHE A 588 27.37 2.45 6.37
N GLN A 589 28.57 2.59 5.82
CA GLN A 589 29.67 3.24 6.52
C GLN A 589 29.43 4.73 6.73
N ASP A 590 28.84 5.39 5.73
CA ASP A 590 28.46 6.79 5.81
C ASP A 590 27.37 6.95 6.87
N TRP A 591 26.29 6.15 6.83
CA TRP A 591 25.23 6.16 7.85
C TRP A 591 25.75 5.97 9.28
N VAL A 592 26.62 4.97 9.53
CA VAL A 592 27.18 4.72 10.87
C VAL A 592 28.04 5.89 11.37
N THR A 593 28.66 6.65 10.47
CA THR A 593 29.65 7.69 10.79
C THR A 593 29.04 9.09 10.89
N SER A 594 28.23 9.49 9.91
CA SER A 594 27.64 10.82 9.80
C SER A 594 26.16 10.86 10.17
N GLY A 595 25.47 9.71 10.22
CA GLY A 595 24.01 9.65 10.40
C GLY A 595 23.22 10.19 9.20
N GLU A 596 23.84 10.21 8.01
CA GLU A 596 23.23 10.61 6.73
C GLU A 596 22.28 9.51 6.18
N GLU A 597 21.53 9.79 5.10
CA GLU A 597 20.59 8.84 4.49
C GLU A 597 21.28 7.51 4.12
N TYR A 598 20.55 6.38 4.22
CA TYR A 598 21.05 5.03 4.01
C TYR A 598 20.20 4.26 2.97
N PRO A 599 20.37 4.56 1.66
CA PRO A 599 19.47 4.06 0.61
C PRO A 599 19.38 2.52 0.54
N SER A 600 20.46 1.83 0.89
CA SER A 600 20.60 0.37 0.95
C SER A 600 20.21 -0.22 2.30
N SER A 601 19.41 0.51 3.06
CA SER A 601 18.80 0.11 4.33
C SER A 601 18.15 -1.28 4.28
N ASP A 602 17.57 -1.68 3.15
CA ASP A 602 17.01 -3.03 2.94
C ASP A 602 18.03 -4.15 3.19
N THR A 603 19.30 -3.93 2.86
CA THR A 603 20.37 -4.94 3.06
C THR A 603 20.64 -5.18 4.55
N LEU A 604 20.69 -4.10 5.34
CA LEU A 604 20.84 -4.21 6.80
C LEU A 604 19.55 -4.72 7.45
N HIS A 605 18.40 -4.29 6.93
CA HIS A 605 17.07 -4.73 7.33
C HIS A 605 16.92 -6.25 7.19
N ASP A 606 17.25 -6.84 6.04
CA ASP A 606 17.20 -8.28 5.80
C ASP A 606 18.09 -9.04 6.80
N GLY A 607 19.29 -8.52 7.06
CA GLY A 607 20.19 -9.00 8.09
C GLY A 607 19.59 -8.98 9.49
N ALA A 608 18.97 -7.85 9.86
CA ALA A 608 18.31 -7.68 11.16
C ALA A 608 17.10 -8.61 11.32
N VAL A 609 16.27 -8.75 10.28
CA VAL A 609 15.13 -9.68 10.23
C VAL A 609 15.61 -11.11 10.42
N ALA A 610 16.67 -11.52 9.70
CA ALA A 610 17.25 -12.86 9.83
C ALA A 610 17.77 -13.14 11.25
N VAL A 611 18.30 -12.13 11.94
CA VAL A 611 18.70 -12.25 13.36
C VAL A 611 17.49 -12.43 14.28
N LEU A 612 16.42 -11.65 14.08
CA LEU A 612 15.20 -11.71 14.90
C LEU A 612 14.47 -13.06 14.75
N GLU A 613 14.37 -13.58 13.53
CA GLU A 613 13.67 -14.85 13.24
C GLU A 613 14.47 -16.11 13.60
N ARG A 614 15.78 -15.96 13.86
CA ARG A 614 16.66 -17.10 14.16
C ARG A 614 16.24 -17.87 15.41
N TRP A 615 15.75 -17.17 16.43
CA TRP A 615 15.38 -17.77 17.73
C TRP A 615 13.90 -17.63 18.08
N HIS A 616 13.23 -16.57 17.62
CA HIS A 616 11.87 -16.19 18.02
C HIS A 616 10.90 -16.14 16.85
N ASN A 617 9.61 -16.00 17.16
CA ASN A 617 8.60 -15.60 16.19
C ASN A 617 8.08 -14.20 16.58
N PRO A 618 8.79 -13.12 16.17
CA PRO A 618 8.54 -11.75 16.64
C PRO A 618 7.13 -11.25 16.35
N THR A 619 6.62 -11.55 15.15
CA THR A 619 5.31 -11.07 14.70
C THR A 619 4.13 -11.72 15.42
N ARG A 620 4.36 -12.73 16.26
CA ARG A 620 3.30 -13.47 16.96
C ARG A 620 3.11 -12.99 18.39
N LEU A 621 1.94 -12.44 18.68
CA LEU A 621 1.44 -12.23 20.03
C LEU A 621 0.65 -13.46 20.51
N SER A 622 1.12 -14.07 21.61
CA SER A 622 0.53 -15.27 22.23
C SER A 622 1.02 -15.40 23.68
N ASN A 623 0.81 -16.55 24.33
CA ASN A 623 1.40 -16.77 25.65
C ASN A 623 2.94 -16.76 25.60
N PRO A 624 3.62 -15.83 26.30
CA PRO A 624 5.07 -15.66 26.24
C PRO A 624 5.83 -16.84 26.86
N ASN A 625 5.18 -17.62 27.73
CA ASN A 625 5.74 -18.82 28.35
C ASN A 625 5.48 -20.08 27.52
N SER A 626 4.78 -19.97 26.38
CA SER A 626 4.46 -21.10 25.52
C SER A 626 5.68 -21.54 24.70
N SER A 627 5.94 -22.84 24.71
CA SER A 627 7.03 -23.43 23.91
C SER A 627 6.60 -23.87 22.51
N THR A 628 5.30 -23.76 22.21
CA THR A 628 4.68 -24.26 20.98
C THR A 628 4.67 -23.20 19.87
N ARG A 629 5.42 -23.46 18.79
CA ARG A 629 5.60 -22.53 17.66
C ARG A 629 4.41 -22.49 16.67
N SER A 630 3.49 -23.46 16.73
CA SER A 630 2.42 -23.66 15.73
C SER A 630 0.99 -23.61 16.31
N VAL A 631 0.79 -22.84 17.38
CA VAL A 631 -0.54 -22.64 17.98
C VAL A 631 -1.06 -21.28 17.54
N GLY A 632 -2.39 -21.13 17.51
CA GLY A 632 -3.07 -19.88 17.19
C GLY A 632 -2.50 -18.67 17.94
N GLY A 633 -2.51 -17.52 17.30
CA GLY A 633 -2.05 -16.26 17.88
C GLY A 633 -2.45 -15.08 17.01
N ILE A 634 -2.21 -13.89 17.53
CA ILE A 634 -2.38 -12.65 16.77
C ILE A 634 -1.05 -12.37 16.08
N TYR A 635 -1.07 -12.23 14.76
CA TYR A 635 0.08 -11.95 13.93
C TYR A 635 0.05 -10.51 13.41
N TYR A 636 1.19 -9.84 13.46
CA TYR A 636 1.43 -8.64 12.69
C TYR A 636 1.72 -9.02 11.24
N ALA A 637 0.81 -8.73 10.32
CA ALA A 637 0.83 -9.16 8.92
C ALA A 637 0.92 -8.00 7.92
N ARG A 638 1.41 -6.83 8.33
CA ARG A 638 1.72 -5.72 7.41
C ARG A 638 3.05 -5.99 6.71
N GLY A 639 3.02 -6.05 5.38
CA GLY A 639 4.21 -6.37 4.56
C GLY A 639 4.65 -7.83 4.68
N ASP A 640 5.80 -8.14 4.08
CA ASP A 640 6.35 -9.51 3.98
C ASP A 640 7.34 -9.86 5.11
N SER A 641 7.85 -8.87 5.85
CA SER A 641 8.83 -9.03 6.94
C SER A 641 8.38 -8.37 8.25
N ILE A 642 9.18 -8.49 9.31
CA ILE A 642 9.03 -7.69 10.54
C ILE A 642 9.29 -6.22 10.19
N PRO A 643 8.55 -5.24 10.75
CA PRO A 643 8.91 -3.84 10.64
C PRO A 643 10.18 -3.61 11.46
N VAL A 644 11.26 -3.33 10.73
CA VAL A 644 12.52 -2.85 11.26
C VAL A 644 12.75 -1.52 10.55
N SER A 645 13.01 -0.44 11.28
CA SER A 645 13.43 0.83 10.73
C SER A 645 14.91 1.05 10.95
N ILE A 646 15.46 1.89 10.09
CA ILE A 646 16.81 2.40 10.27
C ILE A 646 16.70 3.91 10.44
N GLN A 647 17.25 4.42 11.53
CA GLN A 647 17.16 5.82 11.92
C GLN A 647 17.72 6.73 10.81
N GLY A 648 16.92 7.70 10.36
CA GLY A 648 17.29 8.71 9.37
C GLY A 648 16.70 8.50 7.96
N ASP A 649 16.48 7.25 7.53
CA ASP A 649 16.03 6.97 6.15
C ASP A 649 14.72 6.14 6.13
N GLN A 650 14.75 4.92 6.65
CA GLN A 650 13.55 4.10 6.83
C GLN A 650 12.84 4.39 8.16
N GLN A 651 12.64 5.65 8.56
CA GLN A 651 11.72 5.94 9.67
C GLN A 651 10.30 5.67 9.20
N ARG A 652 9.88 4.41 9.29
CA ARG A 652 8.52 4.01 8.98
C ARG A 652 7.60 4.63 10.02
N GLN A 653 6.53 5.27 9.55
CA GLN A 653 5.35 5.55 10.38
C GLN A 653 4.53 4.27 10.59
N ALA A 654 5.21 3.15 10.89
CA ALA A 654 4.54 1.99 11.43
C ALA A 654 4.23 2.29 12.89
N SER A 655 3.06 1.85 13.36
CA SER A 655 2.63 2.08 14.73
C SER A 655 3.51 1.31 15.74
N VAL A 656 4.01 0.13 15.32
CA VAL A 656 5.03 -0.68 16.02
C VAL A 656 6.23 -0.92 15.11
N ASP A 657 7.45 -0.64 15.59
CA ASP A 657 8.67 -0.73 14.79
C ASP A 657 9.95 -0.95 15.64
N ILE A 658 10.93 -1.68 15.10
CA ILE A 658 12.25 -1.87 15.73
C ILE A 658 13.25 -0.93 15.05
N GLU A 659 13.58 0.19 15.68
CA GLU A 659 14.52 1.18 15.13
C GLU A 659 15.98 0.80 15.40
N LEU A 660 16.79 0.75 14.35
CA LEU A 660 18.25 0.65 14.40
C LEU A 660 18.86 2.05 14.48
N GLU A 661 19.48 2.39 15.61
CA GLU A 661 20.09 3.70 15.86
C GLU A 661 21.45 3.84 15.15
N TRP A 662 21.76 5.05 14.64
CA TRP A 662 23.07 5.33 14.05
C TRP A 662 24.14 5.59 15.13
N GLY A 663 25.39 5.23 14.82
CA GLY A 663 26.52 5.53 15.67
C GLY A 663 27.61 4.47 15.63
N ALA A 664 28.86 4.93 15.69
CA ALA A 664 30.05 4.06 15.65
C ALA A 664 30.08 2.98 16.76
N GLU A 665 29.33 3.16 17.85
CA GLU A 665 29.19 2.17 18.93
C GLU A 665 28.33 0.95 18.55
N HIS A 666 27.48 1.06 17.53
CA HIS A 666 26.67 -0.03 17.01
C HIS A 666 27.29 -0.75 15.81
N ALA A 667 28.36 -0.20 15.22
CA ALA A 667 29.04 -0.74 14.04
C ALA A 667 29.43 -2.23 14.20
N ASP A 668 29.94 -2.59 15.38
CA ASP A 668 30.35 -3.96 15.70
C ASP A 668 29.16 -4.94 15.72
N LEU A 669 27.96 -4.48 16.12
CA LEU A 669 26.74 -5.29 16.17
C LEU A 669 26.10 -5.43 14.77
N TYR A 670 26.12 -4.36 13.97
CA TYR A 670 25.44 -4.29 12.68
C TYR A 670 26.27 -4.83 11.52
N THR A 671 27.60 -4.81 11.59
CA THR A 671 28.47 -5.34 10.52
C THR A 671 28.14 -6.82 10.19
N PRO A 672 27.94 -7.74 11.16
CA PRO A 672 27.52 -9.11 10.85
C PRO A 672 26.10 -9.23 10.29
N MET A 673 25.20 -8.29 10.62
CA MET A 673 23.86 -8.23 10.02
C MET A 673 23.94 -7.80 8.56
N LEU A 674 24.76 -6.78 8.25
CA LEU A 674 25.02 -6.33 6.88
C LEU A 674 25.71 -7.41 6.03
N GLU A 675 26.71 -8.12 6.59
CA GLU A 675 27.35 -9.25 5.91
C GLU A 675 26.31 -10.32 5.53
N TYR A 676 25.33 -10.58 6.41
CA TYR A 676 24.23 -11.49 6.06
C TYR A 676 23.39 -10.95 4.90
N GLY A 677 23.01 -9.67 4.88
CA GLY A 677 22.26 -9.10 3.75
C GLY A 677 23.04 -9.05 2.44
N LEU A 678 24.37 -8.98 2.47
CA LEU A 678 25.21 -8.95 1.27
C LEU A 678 25.49 -10.35 0.70
N PHE A 679 25.53 -11.38 1.55
CA PHE A 679 26.00 -12.73 1.19
C PHE A 679 25.00 -13.87 1.52
N ASP A 680 23.84 -13.56 2.10
CA ASP A 680 22.82 -14.50 2.62
C ASP A 680 23.34 -15.52 3.66
N MET A 681 24.49 -15.26 4.28
CA MET A 681 25.12 -16.17 5.23
C MET A 681 25.93 -15.46 6.32
N PHE A 682 25.80 -15.95 7.55
CA PHE A 682 26.65 -15.51 8.66
C PHE A 682 27.99 -16.24 8.58
N ASP A 683 29.10 -15.50 8.58
CA ASP A 683 30.43 -16.09 8.68
C ASP A 683 30.65 -16.61 10.11
N PRO A 684 30.74 -17.94 10.32
CA PRO A 684 30.84 -18.52 11.65
C PRO A 684 32.18 -18.21 12.33
N THR A 685 33.18 -17.71 11.58
CA THR A 685 34.52 -17.40 12.10
C THR A 685 34.62 -15.97 12.62
N THR A 686 33.81 -15.04 12.12
CA THR A 686 33.82 -13.61 12.49
C THR A 686 32.59 -13.18 13.30
N THR A 687 31.47 -13.91 13.22
CA THR A 687 30.18 -13.51 13.84
C THR A 687 30.08 -13.86 15.34
N ASN A 688 29.68 -12.88 16.17
CA ASN A 688 29.40 -13.08 17.60
C ASN A 688 27.91 -13.35 17.88
N PHE A 689 27.51 -14.63 17.88
CA PHE A 689 26.09 -15.03 18.06
C PHE A 689 25.49 -14.71 19.43
N ASP A 690 26.29 -14.63 20.51
CA ASP A 690 25.77 -14.33 21.85
C ASP A 690 25.26 -12.88 21.94
N GLN A 691 25.97 -11.96 21.28
CA GLN A 691 25.60 -10.55 21.22
C GLN A 691 24.35 -10.32 20.37
N LEU A 692 24.26 -10.98 19.19
CA LEU A 692 23.09 -10.93 18.33
C LEU A 692 21.84 -11.49 19.03
N ARG A 693 21.98 -12.57 19.79
CA ARG A 693 20.86 -13.16 20.55
C ARG A 693 20.35 -12.24 21.65
N ALA A 694 21.23 -11.61 22.42
CA ALA A 694 20.83 -10.69 23.49
C ALA A 694 20.06 -9.49 22.94
N TRP A 695 20.50 -8.97 21.78
CA TRP A 695 19.80 -7.92 21.07
C TRP A 695 18.41 -8.38 20.60
N ALA A 696 18.30 -9.57 19.99
CA ALA A 696 17.02 -10.11 19.56
C ALA A 696 16.04 -10.33 20.73
N ASP A 697 16.51 -10.88 21.86
CA ASP A 697 15.66 -11.14 23.04
C ASP A 697 14.98 -9.85 23.56
N THR A 698 15.68 -8.71 23.51
CA THR A 698 15.17 -7.42 24.02
C THR A 698 14.19 -6.78 23.04
N ASN A 699 14.55 -6.71 21.75
CA ASN A 699 13.71 -6.07 20.74
C ASN A 699 12.42 -6.85 20.47
N VAL A 700 12.46 -8.18 20.46
CA VAL A 700 11.26 -9.01 20.30
C VAL A 700 10.28 -8.81 21.46
N ALA A 701 10.80 -8.72 22.69
CA ALA A 701 9.96 -8.51 23.87
C ALA A 701 9.30 -7.13 23.87
N GLN A 702 10.02 -6.09 23.45
CA GLN A 702 9.48 -4.74 23.29
C GLN A 702 8.42 -4.70 22.18
N PHE A 703 8.72 -5.26 21.01
CA PHE A 703 7.79 -5.32 19.89
C PHE A 703 6.45 -6.00 20.27
N GLN A 704 6.51 -7.13 20.97
CA GLN A 704 5.30 -7.82 21.45
C GLN A 704 4.54 -7.03 22.53
N HIS A 705 5.23 -6.18 23.30
CA HIS A 705 4.60 -5.32 24.29
C HIS A 705 3.80 -4.20 23.63
N GLU A 706 4.40 -3.53 22.64
CA GLU A 706 3.76 -2.47 21.85
C GLU A 706 2.58 -3.02 21.03
N MET A 707 2.73 -4.20 20.40
CA MET A 707 1.61 -4.90 19.75
C MET A 707 0.43 -5.13 20.70
N ARG A 708 0.71 -5.50 21.95
CA ARG A 708 -0.36 -5.71 22.96
C ARG A 708 -1.02 -4.38 23.32
N GLU A 709 -0.24 -3.33 23.55
CA GLU A 709 -0.74 -2.01 23.92
C GLU A 709 -1.69 -1.48 22.83
N GLU A 710 -1.32 -1.53 21.55
CA GLU A 710 -2.21 -1.09 20.46
C GLU A 710 -3.51 -1.90 20.36
N ILE A 711 -3.45 -3.21 20.60
CA ILE A 711 -4.65 -4.06 20.58
C ILE A 711 -5.50 -3.83 21.83
N GLU A 712 -4.91 -3.54 22.98
CA GLU A 712 -5.66 -3.26 24.21
C GLU A 712 -6.20 -1.83 24.25
N ASP A 713 -5.60 -0.86 23.55
CA ASP A 713 -6.09 0.52 23.44
C ASP A 713 -7.44 0.63 22.72
N CYS A 714 -7.76 -0.32 21.85
CA CYS A 714 -9.08 -0.41 21.19
C CYS A 714 -10.17 -1.03 22.10
N LEU A 715 -9.75 -1.60 23.24
CA LEU A 715 -10.64 -2.21 24.24
C LEU A 715 -10.91 -1.21 25.38
N PRO A 716 -12.11 -1.20 25.97
CA PRO A 716 -12.39 -0.47 27.20
C PRO A 716 -11.49 -0.91 28.37
N GLU A 717 -11.27 -0.04 29.36
CA GLU A 717 -10.39 -0.30 30.52
C GLU A 717 -10.75 -1.59 31.30
N GLU A 718 -12.02 -2.02 31.23
CA GLU A 718 -12.53 -3.24 31.86
C GLU A 718 -12.09 -4.52 31.14
N LEU A 719 -11.78 -4.43 29.84
CA LEU A 719 -11.46 -5.55 28.97
C LEU A 719 -9.95 -5.64 28.67
N THR A 720 -9.42 -6.85 28.69
CA THR A 720 -8.11 -7.19 28.13
C THR A 720 -8.30 -8.23 27.03
N ILE A 721 -7.25 -8.54 26.25
CA ILE A 721 -7.33 -9.60 25.24
C ILE A 721 -7.83 -10.91 25.86
N GLU A 722 -7.32 -11.29 27.04
CA GLU A 722 -7.71 -12.51 27.74
C GLU A 722 -9.18 -12.50 28.15
N LYS A 723 -9.68 -11.38 28.70
CA LYS A 723 -11.08 -11.25 29.12
C LYS A 723 -12.02 -11.29 27.91
N THR A 724 -11.65 -10.60 26.84
CA THR A 724 -12.41 -10.56 25.58
C THR A 724 -12.54 -11.95 24.97
N LEU A 725 -11.46 -12.74 24.96
CA LEU A 725 -11.49 -14.13 24.48
C LEU A 725 -12.37 -15.04 25.36
N VAL A 726 -12.28 -14.92 26.68
CA VAL A 726 -13.14 -15.68 27.61
C VAL A 726 -14.61 -15.29 27.41
N LEU A 727 -14.91 -14.01 27.22
CA LEU A 727 -16.26 -13.51 26.98
C LEU A 727 -16.82 -13.99 25.63
N ALA A 728 -16.04 -13.89 24.55
CA ALA A 728 -16.44 -14.34 23.22
C ALA A 728 -16.73 -15.85 23.20
N GLN A 729 -15.89 -16.64 23.88
CA GLN A 729 -16.13 -18.08 24.04
C GLN A 729 -17.37 -18.35 24.87
N PHE A 730 -17.58 -17.60 25.94
CA PHE A 730 -18.79 -17.71 26.74
C PHE A 730 -20.04 -17.38 25.91
N PHE A 731 -20.02 -16.36 25.05
CA PHE A 731 -21.10 -16.06 24.11
C PHE A 731 -21.39 -17.23 23.16
N LEU A 732 -20.35 -17.82 22.56
CA LEU A 732 -20.52 -18.98 21.68
C LEU A 732 -21.18 -20.16 22.41
N ILE A 733 -20.73 -20.48 23.63
CA ILE A 733 -21.28 -21.61 24.39
C ILE A 733 -22.66 -21.31 24.98
N ASN A 734 -22.91 -20.07 25.40
CA ASN A 734 -24.24 -19.61 25.80
C ASN A 734 -25.21 -19.72 24.61
N ALA A 735 -24.80 -19.32 23.41
CA ALA A 735 -25.60 -19.45 22.21
C ALA A 735 -25.77 -20.92 21.73
N ALA A 736 -24.83 -21.80 22.06
CA ALA A 736 -24.89 -23.21 21.66
C ALA A 736 -25.84 -24.05 22.53
N ARG A 737 -25.89 -23.79 23.84
CA ARG A 737 -26.60 -24.64 24.81
C ARG A 737 -27.28 -23.91 25.97
N GLY A 738 -27.21 -22.58 26.02
CA GLY A 738 -27.87 -21.77 27.04
C GLY A 738 -27.23 -21.84 28.42
N VAL A 739 -25.90 -21.82 28.51
CA VAL A 739 -25.21 -21.82 29.83
C VAL A 739 -25.31 -20.45 30.50
N GLU A 740 -25.64 -20.46 31.79
CA GLU A 740 -25.53 -19.32 32.70
C GLU A 740 -24.26 -19.45 33.56
N VAL A 741 -23.82 -18.33 34.16
CA VAL A 741 -22.73 -18.33 35.14
C VAL A 741 -23.26 -18.78 36.49
N ASP A 742 -22.70 -19.84 37.04
CA ASP A 742 -23.01 -20.36 38.38
C ASP A 742 -21.91 -19.95 39.39
N ASP A 743 -22.30 -19.55 40.60
CA ASP A 743 -21.39 -19.27 41.74
C ASP A 743 -20.22 -18.30 41.43
N ASP A 744 -20.45 -17.27 40.62
CA ASP A 744 -19.45 -16.28 40.18
C ASP A 744 -18.21 -16.93 39.51
N GLN A 745 -18.38 -18.08 38.85
CA GLN A 745 -17.31 -18.76 38.11
C GLN A 745 -17.77 -19.35 36.78
N ILE A 746 -17.12 -18.95 35.69
CA ILE A 746 -17.17 -19.69 34.42
C ILE A 746 -16.30 -20.95 34.58
N PRO A 747 -16.77 -22.19 34.35
CA PRO A 747 -15.94 -23.40 34.44
C PRO A 747 -14.82 -23.48 33.39
N THR A 748 -13.73 -24.21 33.69
CA THR A 748 -12.55 -24.28 32.80
C THR A 748 -12.89 -24.99 31.50
N GLU A 749 -13.75 -26.00 31.63
CA GLU A 749 -14.16 -26.90 30.57
C GLU A 749 -14.89 -26.14 29.46
N ILE A 750 -15.63 -25.08 29.82
CA ILE A 750 -16.38 -24.24 28.88
C ILE A 750 -15.46 -23.44 27.97
N VAL A 751 -14.33 -22.96 28.52
CA VAL A 751 -13.41 -22.11 27.77
C VAL A 751 -12.70 -22.88 26.65
N PHE A 752 -12.48 -24.18 26.82
CA PHE A 752 -11.85 -25.04 25.79
C PHE A 752 -12.86 -25.91 25.04
N GLU A 753 -14.16 -25.64 25.18
CA GLU A 753 -15.20 -26.42 24.52
C GLU A 753 -15.37 -26.00 23.06
N GLU A 754 -15.36 -26.95 22.14
CA GLU A 754 -15.68 -26.64 20.74
C GLU A 754 -17.16 -26.25 20.61
N TYR A 755 -17.42 -25.20 19.82
CA TYR A 755 -18.79 -24.77 19.55
C TYR A 755 -19.56 -25.84 18.76
N ASP A 756 -20.64 -26.36 19.36
CA ASP A 756 -21.60 -27.26 18.70
C ASP A 756 -23.05 -26.86 19.01
N SER A 757 -23.77 -26.40 17.98
CA SER A 757 -25.19 -26.05 18.08
C SER A 757 -26.14 -27.24 17.97
N ASN A 758 -25.66 -28.47 17.70
CA ASN A 758 -26.52 -29.64 17.57
C ASN A 758 -26.89 -30.22 18.94
N GLN A 759 -27.92 -29.65 19.56
CA GLN A 759 -28.47 -30.16 20.81
C GLN A 759 -29.54 -31.22 20.56
N SER A 760 -29.77 -32.11 21.54
CA SER A 760 -30.79 -33.17 21.43
C SER A 760 -32.20 -32.63 21.27
N TYR A 761 -32.45 -31.43 21.81
CA TYR A 761 -33.72 -30.71 21.82
C TYR A 761 -33.84 -29.65 20.69
N GLY A 762 -32.97 -29.69 19.68
CA GLY A 762 -33.05 -28.79 18.51
C GLY A 762 -32.07 -27.61 18.54
N LYS A 763 -32.36 -26.56 17.74
CA LYS A 763 -31.50 -25.36 17.59
C LYS A 763 -32.29 -24.08 17.88
N PRO A 764 -32.50 -23.73 19.16
CA PRO A 764 -33.42 -22.65 19.55
C PRO A 764 -33.14 -21.31 18.88
N ILE A 765 -31.87 -20.93 18.72
CA ILE A 765 -31.51 -19.66 18.09
C ILE A 765 -31.78 -19.68 16.59
N VAL A 766 -31.39 -20.73 15.88
CA VAL A 766 -31.55 -20.83 14.41
C VAL A 766 -33.02 -21.03 14.02
N GLU A 767 -33.81 -21.65 14.89
CA GLU A 767 -35.23 -21.91 14.67
C GLU A 767 -36.11 -20.68 14.93
N ASN A 768 -35.71 -19.82 15.87
CA ASN A 768 -36.51 -18.67 16.30
C ASN A 768 -36.08 -17.33 15.68
N PHE A 769 -34.84 -17.20 15.20
CA PHE A 769 -34.33 -15.96 14.61
C PHE A 769 -34.03 -16.12 13.12
N ASP A 770 -34.60 -15.23 12.29
CA ASP A 770 -34.31 -15.17 10.86
C ASP A 770 -32.83 -14.81 10.62
N ARG A 771 -32.18 -15.48 9.66
CA ARG A 771 -30.78 -15.18 9.31
C ARG A 771 -30.53 -13.76 8.84
N ASP A 772 -31.55 -13.12 8.27
CA ASP A 772 -31.49 -11.74 7.79
C ASP A 772 -31.86 -10.71 8.87
N SER A 773 -32.24 -11.16 10.07
CA SER A 773 -32.45 -10.27 11.23
C SER A 773 -31.11 -9.77 11.79
N ALA A 774 -31.13 -8.64 12.50
CA ALA A 774 -29.90 -8.05 13.07
C ALA A 774 -29.19 -9.03 14.03
N PHE A 775 -29.92 -9.62 14.98
CA PHE A 775 -29.37 -10.66 15.87
C PHE A 775 -28.95 -11.93 15.12
N GLY A 776 -29.73 -12.37 14.12
CA GLY A 776 -29.38 -13.54 13.31
C GLY A 776 -28.10 -13.37 12.50
N GLN A 777 -27.84 -12.17 11.97
CA GLN A 777 -26.59 -11.81 11.31
C GLN A 777 -25.43 -11.78 12.30
N ALA A 778 -25.57 -11.06 13.43
CA ALA A 778 -24.53 -10.97 14.45
C ALA A 778 -24.15 -12.36 15.02
N PHE A 779 -25.13 -13.22 15.26
CA PHE A 779 -24.90 -14.61 15.65
C PHE A 779 -24.16 -15.40 14.56
N THR A 780 -24.60 -15.30 13.31
CA THR A 780 -23.97 -16.00 12.19
C THR A 780 -22.51 -15.57 12.04
N ASP A 781 -22.24 -14.26 12.10
CA ASP A 781 -20.89 -13.72 11.94
C ASP A 781 -19.97 -14.12 13.10
N LEU A 782 -20.45 -14.11 14.35
CA LEU A 782 -19.69 -14.61 15.50
C LEU A 782 -19.38 -16.11 15.37
N THR A 783 -20.35 -16.92 14.92
CA THR A 783 -20.12 -18.38 14.74
C THR A 783 -19.16 -18.70 13.62
N VAL A 784 -19.05 -17.88 12.57
CA VAL A 784 -18.01 -18.02 11.53
C VAL A 784 -16.61 -17.87 12.13
N SER A 785 -16.46 -17.04 13.17
CA SER A 785 -15.20 -16.84 13.90
C SER A 785 -14.92 -17.90 14.99
N SER A 786 -15.75 -18.94 15.15
CA SER A 786 -15.59 -19.87 16.28
C SER A 786 -14.24 -20.61 16.27
N GLY A 787 -13.72 -20.92 15.08
CA GLY A 787 -12.39 -21.52 14.92
C GLY A 787 -11.27 -20.57 15.35
N ASP A 788 -11.36 -19.30 14.93
CA ASP A 788 -10.38 -18.26 15.28
C ASP A 788 -10.34 -18.00 16.80
N ILE A 789 -11.51 -17.96 17.46
CA ILE A 789 -11.63 -17.79 18.92
C ILE A 789 -11.01 -18.99 19.65
N SER A 790 -11.30 -20.22 19.20
CA SER A 790 -10.71 -21.44 19.75
C SER A 790 -9.19 -21.45 19.62
N ASP A 791 -8.66 -21.11 18.43
CA ASP A 791 -7.23 -21.04 18.15
C ASP A 791 -6.53 -20.01 19.06
N LEU A 792 -7.15 -18.85 19.29
CA LEU A 792 -6.62 -17.82 20.19
C LEU A 792 -6.65 -18.25 21.66
N ILE A 793 -7.70 -18.95 22.11
CA ILE A 793 -7.77 -19.49 23.47
C ILE A 793 -6.65 -20.50 23.70
N GLU A 794 -6.42 -21.40 22.75
CA GLU A 794 -5.28 -22.31 22.82
C GLU A 794 -3.96 -21.54 22.87
N GLY A 795 -3.81 -20.51 22.04
CA GLY A 795 -2.62 -19.66 21.96
C GLY A 795 -2.25 -18.91 23.24
N PHE A 796 -3.25 -18.37 23.92
CA PHE A 796 -3.07 -17.51 25.09
C PHE A 796 -3.07 -18.29 26.41
N PHE A 797 -3.80 -19.41 26.49
CA PHE A 797 -3.96 -20.16 27.74
C PHE A 797 -3.24 -21.51 27.78
N LEU A 798 -2.63 -22.00 26.69
CA LEU A 798 -1.82 -23.23 26.71
C LEU A 798 -0.30 -22.95 26.65
N LEU A 799 0.43 -23.56 27.60
CA LEU A 799 1.90 -23.59 27.60
C LEU A 799 2.46 -24.68 26.67
N LYS A 800 1.68 -25.76 26.51
CA LYS A 800 1.89 -26.93 25.63
C LYS A 800 0.53 -27.52 25.26
N SER A 801 0.48 -28.42 24.29
CA SER A 801 -0.74 -29.08 23.79
C SER A 801 -1.70 -29.67 24.84
N ASN A 802 -1.26 -29.92 26.08
CA ASN A 802 -2.14 -30.39 27.16
C ASN A 802 -1.86 -29.70 28.51
N VAL A 803 -1.18 -28.56 28.52
CA VAL A 803 -0.78 -27.87 29.76
C VAL A 803 -1.36 -26.46 29.75
N VAL A 804 -2.35 -26.23 30.61
CA VAL A 804 -3.03 -24.94 30.78
C VAL A 804 -2.22 -24.04 31.71
N ASP A 805 -2.11 -22.77 31.33
CA ASP A 805 -1.65 -21.68 32.18
C ASP A 805 -2.78 -21.26 33.14
N TYR A 806 -2.90 -22.01 34.23
CA TYR A 806 -3.99 -21.81 35.19
C TYR A 806 -3.99 -20.42 35.84
N GLU A 807 -2.83 -19.80 36.03
CA GLU A 807 -2.73 -18.49 36.66
C GLU A 807 -3.45 -17.45 35.80
N ARG A 808 -3.04 -17.34 34.53
CA ARG A 808 -3.62 -16.42 33.54
C ARG A 808 -5.10 -16.69 33.25
N LEU A 809 -5.48 -17.96 33.10
CA LEU A 809 -6.86 -18.33 32.79
C LEU A 809 -7.80 -18.11 33.99
N SER A 810 -7.35 -18.42 35.21
CA SER A 810 -8.18 -18.28 36.41
C SER A 810 -8.48 -16.84 36.76
N GLU A 811 -7.55 -15.92 36.48
CA GLU A 811 -7.74 -14.49 36.68
C GLU A 811 -8.81 -13.94 35.73
N ALA A 812 -8.65 -14.15 34.42
CA ALA A 812 -9.61 -13.69 33.41
C ALA A 812 -11.03 -14.24 33.64
N ARG A 813 -11.15 -15.55 33.92
CA ARG A 813 -12.45 -16.17 34.20
C ARG A 813 -13.13 -15.64 35.45
N ARG A 814 -12.36 -15.42 36.51
CA ARG A 814 -12.90 -14.91 37.77
C ARG A 814 -13.39 -13.49 37.61
N GLU A 815 -12.63 -12.63 36.94
CA GLU A 815 -13.02 -11.23 36.75
C GLU A 815 -14.25 -11.07 35.85
N VAL A 816 -14.31 -11.82 34.73
CA VAL A 816 -15.49 -11.82 33.86
C VAL A 816 -16.72 -12.37 34.59
N ALA A 817 -16.56 -13.39 35.43
CA ALA A 817 -17.67 -13.98 36.17
C ALA A 817 -18.14 -13.13 37.36
N GLU A 818 -17.25 -12.35 37.99
CA GLU A 818 -17.58 -11.44 39.10
C GLU A 818 -18.54 -10.31 38.67
N ASP A 819 -18.45 -9.84 37.42
CA ASP A 819 -19.33 -8.78 36.87
C ASP A 819 -19.63 -8.96 35.37
N LEU A 820 -20.33 -10.04 35.02
CA LEU A 820 -20.59 -10.42 33.62
C LEU A 820 -21.26 -9.30 32.83
N GLU A 821 -22.31 -8.67 33.38
CA GLU A 821 -23.06 -7.62 32.68
C GLU A 821 -22.19 -6.40 32.35
N ALA A 822 -21.32 -5.96 33.27
CA ALA A 822 -20.40 -4.87 32.98
C ALA A 822 -19.41 -5.21 31.85
N HIS A 823 -18.97 -6.47 31.75
CA HIS A 823 -18.10 -6.90 30.66
C HIS A 823 -18.85 -7.05 29.33
N VAL A 824 -20.13 -7.43 29.36
CA VAL A 824 -20.99 -7.41 28.17
C VAL A 824 -21.22 -5.97 27.69
N ASP A 825 -21.53 -5.06 28.61
CA ASP A 825 -21.71 -3.63 28.31
C ASP A 825 -20.42 -3.00 27.77
N ALA A 826 -19.26 -3.36 28.35
CA ALA A 826 -17.96 -2.93 27.84
C ALA A 826 -17.72 -3.45 26.41
N ALA A 827 -18.06 -4.71 26.12
CA ALA A 827 -17.87 -5.29 24.79
C ALA A 827 -18.65 -4.55 23.68
N MET A 828 -19.77 -3.90 24.01
CA MET A 828 -20.56 -3.10 23.06
C MET A 828 -19.87 -1.81 22.59
N VAL A 829 -18.84 -1.36 23.30
CA VAL A 829 -18.15 -0.09 23.06
C VAL A 829 -16.71 -0.32 22.59
N ILE A 830 -16.38 -1.54 22.16
CA ILE A 830 -15.10 -1.81 21.50
C ILE A 830 -15.06 -0.98 20.20
N ASP A 831 -13.99 -0.19 20.02
CA ASP A 831 -13.81 0.70 18.89
C ASP A 831 -12.53 0.30 18.13
N THR A 832 -12.70 -0.28 16.94
CA THR A 832 -11.59 -0.81 16.15
C THR A 832 -11.13 0.13 15.03
N ASP A 833 -11.67 1.35 14.93
CA ASP A 833 -11.43 2.26 13.80
C ASP A 833 -9.96 2.68 13.68
N GLU A 834 -9.26 2.81 14.82
CA GLU A 834 -7.84 3.17 14.88
C GLU A 834 -6.91 1.93 14.82
N LEU A 835 -7.46 0.71 14.91
CA LEU A 835 -6.66 -0.51 14.89
C LEU A 835 -6.16 -0.79 13.47
N ALA A 836 -4.85 -0.94 13.33
CA ALA A 836 -4.26 -1.24 12.04
C ALA A 836 -4.77 -2.58 11.46
N ASP A 837 -5.16 -2.56 10.18
CA ASP A 837 -5.50 -3.74 9.37
C ASP A 837 -4.37 -4.81 9.29
N ALA A 838 -3.20 -4.47 9.82
CA ALA A 838 -2.03 -5.32 9.99
C ALA A 838 -2.29 -6.53 10.89
N TYR A 839 -3.12 -6.41 11.92
CA TYR A 839 -3.31 -7.45 12.92
C TYR A 839 -4.28 -8.53 12.43
N LYS A 840 -3.80 -9.77 12.35
CA LYS A 840 -4.58 -10.92 11.86
C LYS A 840 -4.48 -12.14 12.77
N VAL A 841 -5.54 -12.92 12.82
CA VAL A 841 -5.64 -14.16 13.59
C VAL A 841 -5.31 -15.34 12.68
N GLY A 842 -4.49 -16.25 13.20
CA GLY A 842 -4.23 -17.54 12.55
C GLY A 842 -3.23 -18.40 13.31
N THR A 843 -2.87 -19.53 12.73
CA THR A 843 -1.86 -20.45 13.29
C THR A 843 -0.44 -20.10 12.86
N THR A 844 -0.30 -19.46 11.70
CA THR A 844 0.96 -18.93 11.14
C THR A 844 0.67 -17.62 10.42
N ARG A 845 1.69 -16.77 10.24
CA ARG A 845 1.56 -15.49 9.51
C ARG A 845 0.91 -15.66 8.12
N ASN A 846 1.31 -16.69 7.38
CA ASN A 846 0.79 -16.95 6.02
C ASN A 846 -0.62 -17.54 5.99
N ASN A 847 -1.08 -18.13 7.10
CA ASN A 847 -2.44 -18.64 7.25
C ASN A 847 -3.34 -17.70 8.08
N ALA A 848 -2.87 -16.49 8.39
CA ALA A 848 -3.65 -15.51 9.15
C ALA A 848 -4.57 -14.74 8.20
N ASN A 849 -5.85 -15.13 8.17
CA ASN A 849 -6.83 -14.63 7.20
C ASN A 849 -7.84 -13.66 7.81
N THR A 850 -8.16 -13.82 9.10
CA THR A 850 -9.17 -13.01 9.78
C THR A 850 -8.51 -11.79 10.42
N LYS A 851 -8.99 -10.59 10.13
CA LYS A 851 -8.51 -9.35 10.79
C LYS A 851 -8.97 -9.31 12.24
N VAL A 852 -8.12 -8.81 13.14
CA VAL A 852 -8.47 -8.64 14.56
C VAL A 852 -9.61 -7.63 14.73
N SER A 853 -9.60 -6.53 13.97
CA SER A 853 -10.71 -5.56 13.95
C SER A 853 -12.03 -6.25 13.63
N SER A 854 -12.08 -7.03 12.54
CA SER A 854 -13.29 -7.79 12.18
C SER A 854 -13.70 -8.83 13.23
N LEU A 855 -12.77 -9.43 13.98
CA LEU A 855 -13.12 -10.34 15.07
C LEU A 855 -13.75 -9.58 16.24
N PHE A 856 -13.17 -8.43 16.62
CA PHE A 856 -13.65 -7.59 17.70
C PHE A 856 -14.98 -6.91 17.36
N ASP A 857 -15.16 -6.46 16.12
CA ASP A 857 -16.44 -5.95 15.61
C ASP A 857 -17.55 -7.00 15.73
N ARG A 858 -17.27 -8.25 15.34
CA ARG A 858 -18.23 -9.36 15.50
C ARG A 858 -18.62 -9.62 16.96
N ILE A 859 -17.67 -9.48 17.88
CA ILE A 859 -17.93 -9.62 19.32
C ILE A 859 -18.78 -8.46 19.83
N SER A 860 -18.46 -7.23 19.39
CA SER A 860 -19.18 -6.00 19.74
C SER A 860 -20.61 -6.01 19.20
N ASP A 861 -20.80 -6.33 17.92
CA ASP A 861 -22.09 -6.46 17.26
C ASP A 861 -22.95 -7.52 17.95
N TYR A 862 -22.38 -8.67 18.29
CA TYR A 862 -23.10 -9.70 19.03
C TYR A 862 -23.50 -9.22 20.43
N ALA A 863 -22.60 -8.58 21.18
CA ALA A 863 -22.92 -8.03 22.50
C ALA A 863 -24.03 -6.97 22.43
N ALA A 864 -23.99 -6.08 21.43
CA ALA A 864 -24.96 -5.03 21.22
C ALA A 864 -26.36 -5.58 20.86
N GLU A 865 -26.42 -6.56 19.96
CA GLU A 865 -27.68 -7.21 19.61
C GLU A 865 -28.20 -8.10 20.75
N LEU A 866 -27.31 -8.74 21.52
CA LEU A 866 -27.68 -9.52 22.70
C LEU A 866 -28.39 -8.67 23.76
N GLN A 867 -27.93 -7.44 24.01
CA GLN A 867 -28.58 -6.50 24.93
C GLN A 867 -29.85 -5.85 24.37
N ARG A 868 -30.10 -5.95 23.06
CA ARG A 868 -31.33 -5.46 22.42
C ARG A 868 -32.48 -6.46 22.51
N LEU A 869 -32.20 -7.74 22.79
CA LEU A 869 -33.23 -8.78 22.89
C LEU A 869 -34.22 -8.44 24.00
N THR A 870 -35.51 -8.54 23.69
CA THR A 870 -36.58 -8.32 24.66
C THR A 870 -37.59 -9.46 24.68
N VAL A 871 -38.15 -9.72 25.86
CA VAL A 871 -39.14 -10.79 26.05
C VAL A 871 -40.41 -10.56 25.24
N ASN A 872 -40.76 -9.31 24.93
CA ASN A 872 -42.00 -8.98 24.23
C ASN A 872 -41.92 -9.27 22.73
N ASP A 873 -40.79 -8.97 22.11
CA ASP A 873 -40.62 -9.09 20.67
C ASP A 873 -40.01 -10.45 20.29
N ASP A 874 -39.04 -10.94 21.05
CA ASP A 874 -38.21 -12.10 20.69
C ASP A 874 -38.64 -13.43 21.35
N ALA A 875 -39.45 -13.39 22.41
CA ALA A 875 -39.98 -14.57 23.12
C ALA A 875 -41.51 -14.72 23.04
N SER A 876 -42.14 -14.13 22.02
CA SER A 876 -43.58 -14.26 21.78
C SER A 876 -44.04 -15.72 21.72
N HIS A 877 -43.27 -16.60 21.08
CA HIS A 877 -43.55 -18.05 21.00
C HIS A 877 -43.60 -18.74 22.37
N ILE A 878 -42.82 -18.29 23.36
CA ILE A 878 -42.86 -18.81 24.73
C ILE A 878 -44.14 -18.34 25.42
N GLN A 879 -44.52 -17.06 25.24
CA GLN A 879 -45.75 -16.51 25.81
C GLN A 879 -46.99 -17.21 25.24
N ASP A 880 -47.01 -17.47 23.94
CA ASP A 880 -48.09 -18.19 23.25
C ASP A 880 -48.22 -19.63 23.79
N ALA A 881 -47.10 -20.33 23.96
CA ALA A 881 -47.09 -21.68 24.53
C ALA A 881 -47.46 -21.73 26.02
N LEU A 882 -47.17 -20.66 26.76
CA LEU A 882 -47.57 -20.53 28.16
C LEU A 882 -49.06 -20.26 28.33
N GLU A 883 -49.75 -19.66 27.35
CA GLU A 883 -51.16 -19.25 27.49
C GLU A 883 -52.11 -20.43 27.87
N PRO A 884 -52.07 -21.61 27.23
CA PRO A 884 -52.82 -22.79 27.67
C PRO A 884 -52.49 -23.21 29.10
N VAL A 885 -51.19 -23.19 29.43
CA VAL A 885 -50.71 -23.58 30.75
C VAL A 885 -51.22 -22.59 31.81
N GLU A 886 -51.17 -21.28 31.57
CA GLU A 886 -51.65 -20.27 32.51
C GLU A 886 -53.15 -20.36 32.80
N ARG A 887 -53.96 -20.74 31.80
CA ARG A 887 -55.41 -20.90 31.97
C ARG A 887 -55.78 -22.10 32.81
N TRP A 888 -55.08 -23.23 32.63
CA TRP A 888 -55.53 -24.52 33.17
C TRP A 888 -54.65 -25.09 34.27
N TYR A 889 -53.38 -24.71 34.37
CA TYR A 889 -52.44 -25.29 35.32
C TYR A 889 -52.71 -24.88 36.77
N ASP A 890 -52.76 -25.88 37.68
CA ASP A 890 -52.71 -25.69 39.14
C ASP A 890 -51.58 -26.53 39.74
N SER A 891 -50.86 -25.95 40.70
CA SER A 891 -49.75 -26.60 41.42
C SER A 891 -50.13 -27.86 42.22
N GLY A 892 -51.42 -28.13 42.39
CA GLY A 892 -51.98 -29.31 43.03
C GLY A 892 -52.34 -30.46 42.09
N HIS A 893 -52.19 -30.29 40.77
CA HIS A 893 -52.51 -31.34 39.79
C HIS A 893 -51.62 -32.57 39.94
N THR A 894 -52.24 -33.75 39.86
CA THR A 894 -51.55 -35.05 39.75
C THR A 894 -51.89 -35.71 38.43
N VAL A 895 -51.01 -36.61 37.95
CA VAL A 895 -51.23 -37.36 36.69
C VAL A 895 -52.58 -38.08 36.70
N ASP A 896 -52.93 -38.72 37.83
CA ASP A 896 -54.23 -39.40 37.99
C ASP A 896 -55.44 -38.45 37.84
N GLN A 897 -55.32 -37.21 38.32
CA GLN A 897 -56.39 -36.21 38.22
C GLN A 897 -56.54 -35.70 36.78
N LEU A 898 -55.41 -35.45 36.10
CA LEU A 898 -55.42 -35.06 34.70
C LEU A 898 -56.00 -36.17 33.82
N ALA A 899 -55.65 -37.44 34.05
CA ALA A 899 -56.25 -38.57 33.34
C ALA A 899 -57.78 -38.67 33.53
N GLU A 900 -58.26 -38.51 34.76
CA GLU A 900 -59.70 -38.52 35.08
C GLU A 900 -60.45 -37.35 34.42
N TRP A 901 -59.83 -36.16 34.40
CA TRP A 901 -60.40 -34.99 33.74
C TRP A 901 -60.45 -35.16 32.24
N PHE A 902 -59.39 -35.71 31.64
CA PHE A 902 -59.32 -35.95 30.21
C PHE A 902 -60.34 -37.01 29.77
N GLU A 903 -60.51 -38.10 30.54
CA GLU A 903 -61.56 -39.11 30.29
C GLU A 903 -62.98 -38.49 30.35
N THR A 904 -63.20 -37.58 31.29
CA THR A 904 -64.47 -36.87 31.43
C THR A 904 -64.73 -35.93 30.24
N LEU A 905 -63.71 -35.19 29.80
CA LEU A 905 -63.81 -34.32 28.61
C LEU A 905 -64.02 -35.13 27.33
N TYR A 906 -63.39 -36.30 27.21
CA TYR A 906 -63.59 -37.23 26.11
C TYR A 906 -65.03 -37.75 26.01
N GLN A 907 -65.63 -38.12 27.15
CA GLN A 907 -67.03 -38.54 27.19
C GLN A 907 -67.96 -37.39 26.78
N CYS A 908 -67.63 -36.16 27.17
CA CYS A 908 -68.37 -34.97 26.74
C CYS A 908 -68.21 -34.70 25.23
N ALA A 909 -67.01 -34.83 24.69
CA ALA A 909 -66.72 -34.67 23.26
C ALA A 909 -67.49 -35.68 22.41
N GLY A 910 -67.51 -36.95 22.83
CA GLY A 910 -68.32 -37.99 22.19
C GLY A 910 -69.84 -37.75 22.30
N ALA A 911 -70.32 -37.08 23.35
CA ALA A 911 -71.72 -36.72 23.50
C ALA A 911 -72.12 -35.48 22.67
N MET A 912 -71.17 -34.59 22.37
CA MET A 912 -71.36 -33.35 21.59
C MET A 912 -70.91 -33.45 20.12
N ASP A 913 -70.53 -34.65 19.64
CA ASP A 913 -70.10 -34.93 18.27
C ASP A 913 -68.88 -34.11 17.82
N VAL A 914 -67.95 -33.87 18.76
CA VAL A 914 -66.67 -33.20 18.48
C VAL A 914 -65.69 -34.22 17.88
N PRO A 915 -65.05 -33.93 16.74
CA PRO A 915 -64.08 -34.83 16.14
C PRO A 915 -62.85 -34.96 17.06
N ILE A 916 -62.52 -36.20 17.43
CA ILE A 916 -61.32 -36.49 18.24
C ILE A 916 -60.09 -36.28 17.35
N LYS A 917 -59.23 -35.33 17.71
CA LYS A 917 -57.94 -35.07 17.06
C LYS A 917 -56.90 -36.08 17.57
N SER A 918 -55.89 -36.37 16.76
CA SER A 918 -54.79 -37.27 17.16
C SER A 918 -54.06 -36.76 18.41
N SER A 919 -53.85 -35.44 18.52
CA SER A 919 -53.23 -34.84 19.70
C SER A 919 -53.97 -35.12 21.01
N TYR A 920 -55.28 -35.35 20.94
CA TYR A 920 -56.04 -35.78 22.12
C TYR A 920 -55.75 -37.24 22.44
N GLU A 921 -55.64 -38.12 21.45
CA GLU A 921 -55.41 -39.55 21.71
C GLU A 921 -54.01 -39.72 22.31
N ASP A 922 -53.03 -39.02 21.74
CA ASP A 922 -51.63 -39.00 22.18
C ASP A 922 -51.49 -38.50 23.63
N ALA A 923 -52.17 -37.40 24.00
CA ALA A 923 -52.15 -36.88 25.37
C ALA A 923 -52.80 -37.83 26.40
N TYR A 924 -53.85 -38.58 26.01
CA TYR A 924 -54.46 -39.57 26.90
C TYR A 924 -53.57 -40.82 27.07
N GLU A 925 -52.90 -41.24 25.99
CA GLU A 925 -51.92 -42.33 26.01
C GLU A 925 -50.73 -41.97 26.92
N LEU A 926 -50.19 -40.75 26.82
CA LEU A 926 -49.14 -40.26 27.72
C LEU A 926 -49.53 -40.29 29.20
N LEU A 927 -50.77 -39.90 29.52
CA LEU A 927 -51.28 -39.92 30.90
C LEU A 927 -51.52 -41.33 31.46
N THR A 928 -51.75 -42.34 30.61
CA THR A 928 -52.17 -43.69 31.03
C THR A 928 -51.10 -44.77 30.84
N GLU A 929 -50.32 -44.70 29.76
CA GLU A 929 -49.29 -45.68 29.39
C GLU A 929 -47.89 -45.22 29.81
N SER A 930 -47.59 -43.92 29.76
CA SER A 930 -46.26 -43.34 30.04
C SER A 930 -46.28 -42.19 31.08
N PRO A 931 -46.86 -42.38 32.29
CA PRO A 931 -47.00 -41.30 33.28
C PRO A 931 -45.68 -40.74 33.81
N GLU A 932 -44.56 -41.46 33.61
CA GLU A 932 -43.21 -41.01 34.00
C GLU A 932 -42.67 -39.90 33.07
N GLU A 933 -43.14 -39.83 31.82
CA GLU A 933 -42.70 -38.83 30.81
C GLU A 933 -43.35 -37.46 31.01
N VAL A 934 -44.43 -37.38 31.79
CA VAL A 934 -45.18 -36.14 32.06
C VAL A 934 -44.38 -35.17 32.94
N LYS A 935 -43.51 -35.68 33.84
CA LYS A 935 -42.59 -34.89 34.69
C LYS A 935 -43.18 -33.62 35.35
N LEU A 936 -44.42 -33.69 35.86
CA LEU A 936 -45.15 -32.53 36.44
C LEU A 936 -44.38 -31.71 37.50
N THR A 937 -43.46 -32.33 38.25
CA THR A 937 -42.65 -31.62 39.25
C THR A 937 -41.57 -30.74 38.62
N ALA A 938 -40.93 -31.18 37.54
CA ALA A 938 -39.94 -30.38 36.81
C ALA A 938 -40.66 -29.26 36.04
N PHE A 939 -41.75 -29.61 35.35
CA PHE A 939 -42.64 -28.68 34.67
C PHE A 939 -43.11 -27.53 35.55
N ARG A 940 -43.41 -27.83 36.83
CA ARG A 940 -43.82 -26.80 37.79
C ARG A 940 -42.76 -25.73 38.00
N ASP A 941 -41.49 -26.11 38.06
CA ASP A 941 -40.40 -25.19 38.35
C ASP A 941 -40.03 -24.40 37.09
N ASP A 942 -40.01 -25.05 35.93
CA ASP A 942 -39.81 -24.45 34.61
C ASP A 942 -40.87 -23.38 34.29
N VAL A 943 -42.17 -23.69 34.48
CA VAL A 943 -43.27 -22.73 34.22
C VAL A 943 -43.16 -21.49 35.11
N LYS A 944 -42.68 -21.61 36.35
CA LYS A 944 -42.43 -20.42 37.19
C LYS A 944 -41.27 -19.59 36.66
N GLN A 945 -40.24 -20.24 36.13
CA GLN A 945 -39.06 -19.59 35.58
C GLN A 945 -39.41 -18.81 34.31
N PHE A 946 -40.20 -19.40 33.41
CA PHE A 946 -40.66 -18.74 32.19
C PHE A 946 -41.65 -17.59 32.45
N ARG A 947 -42.46 -17.67 33.52
CA ARG A 947 -43.33 -16.55 33.95
C ARG A 947 -42.56 -15.33 34.46
N ASN A 948 -41.35 -15.53 34.96
CA ASN A 948 -40.54 -14.47 35.57
C ASN A 948 -39.38 -14.04 34.64
N MET A 949 -39.62 -13.95 33.33
CA MET A 949 -38.60 -13.50 32.36
C MET A 949 -38.45 -11.98 32.25
N GLY A 950 -39.34 -11.18 32.85
CA GLY A 950 -39.37 -9.72 32.65
C GLY A 950 -38.11 -8.95 33.07
N ASP A 951 -37.23 -9.55 33.89
CA ASP A 951 -35.96 -8.97 34.32
C ASP A 951 -34.74 -9.71 33.70
N ALA A 952 -34.94 -10.58 32.69
CA ALA A 952 -33.86 -11.34 32.08
C ALA A 952 -32.97 -10.43 31.21
N THR A 953 -31.67 -10.47 31.45
CA THR A 953 -30.64 -9.85 30.61
C THR A 953 -30.39 -10.68 29.35
N GLY A 954 -29.71 -10.14 28.35
CA GLY A 954 -29.53 -10.83 27.06
C GLY A 954 -28.96 -12.25 27.16
N VAL A 955 -27.91 -12.46 27.96
CA VAL A 955 -27.31 -13.80 28.21
C VAL A 955 -28.31 -14.75 28.88
N THR A 956 -29.02 -14.25 29.90
CA THR A 956 -30.05 -15.00 30.63
C THR A 956 -31.22 -15.34 29.71
N PHE A 957 -31.59 -14.42 28.82
CA PHE A 957 -32.66 -14.62 27.85
C PHE A 957 -32.35 -15.78 26.91
N ILE A 958 -31.15 -15.84 26.33
CA ILE A 958 -30.70 -16.97 25.51
C ILE A 958 -30.73 -18.28 26.29
N ALA A 959 -30.24 -18.28 27.53
CA ALA A 959 -30.33 -19.47 28.39
C ALA A 959 -31.78 -19.94 28.59
N ARG A 960 -32.72 -19.00 28.79
CA ARG A 960 -34.15 -19.31 28.92
C ARG A 960 -34.76 -19.87 27.64
N LEU A 961 -34.34 -19.42 26.45
CA LEU A 961 -34.77 -20.02 25.19
C LEU A 961 -34.35 -21.49 25.09
N HIS A 962 -33.12 -21.80 25.50
CA HIS A 962 -32.62 -23.18 25.55
C HIS A 962 -33.35 -24.03 26.60
N ASP A 963 -33.57 -23.49 27.80
CA ASP A 963 -34.34 -24.18 28.84
C ASP A 963 -35.78 -24.46 28.39
N PHE A 964 -36.41 -23.54 27.66
CA PHE A 964 -37.75 -23.71 27.12
C PHE A 964 -37.81 -24.83 26.08
N ALA A 965 -36.90 -24.82 25.09
CA ALA A 965 -36.82 -25.88 24.09
C ALA A 965 -36.55 -27.25 24.73
N ARG A 966 -35.66 -27.30 25.73
CA ARG A 966 -35.40 -28.51 26.51
C ARG A 966 -36.65 -28.97 27.28
N SER A 967 -37.37 -28.04 27.90
CA SER A 967 -38.60 -28.33 28.64
C SER A 967 -39.69 -28.92 27.73
N GLN A 968 -39.85 -28.39 26.51
CA GLN A 968 -40.78 -28.93 25.52
C GLN A 968 -40.40 -30.34 25.06
N ASP A 969 -39.11 -30.60 24.80
CA ASP A 969 -38.63 -31.91 24.36
C ASP A 969 -38.71 -32.96 25.49
N GLU A 970 -38.39 -32.58 26.72
CA GLU A 970 -38.26 -33.53 27.83
C GLU A 970 -39.56 -33.80 28.61
N GLN A 971 -40.58 -32.96 28.48
CA GLN A 971 -41.76 -32.96 29.37
C GLN A 971 -43.06 -32.98 28.57
N ALA A 972 -43.71 -34.14 28.53
CA ALA A 972 -45.00 -34.33 27.86
C ALA A 972 -46.15 -33.49 28.46
N ALA A 973 -45.94 -32.83 29.61
CA ALA A 973 -46.91 -31.93 30.22
C ALA A 973 -47.32 -30.76 29.31
N TRP A 974 -46.41 -30.24 28.47
CA TRP A 974 -46.73 -29.18 27.51
C TRP A 974 -47.83 -29.61 26.53
N GLU A 975 -47.64 -30.78 25.90
CA GLU A 975 -48.60 -31.36 24.96
C GLU A 975 -49.95 -31.65 25.63
N ILE A 976 -49.94 -32.12 26.89
CA ILE A 976 -51.16 -32.42 27.65
C ILE A 976 -51.97 -31.14 27.90
N TYR A 977 -51.34 -30.06 28.38
CA TYR A 977 -52.06 -28.81 28.66
C TYR A 977 -52.54 -28.10 27.39
N GLU A 978 -51.77 -28.18 26.30
CA GLU A 978 -52.20 -27.69 24.99
C GLU A 978 -53.39 -28.49 24.44
N ALA A 979 -53.35 -29.82 24.54
CA ALA A 979 -54.45 -30.70 24.16
C ALA A 979 -55.70 -30.44 25.02
N PHE A 980 -55.53 -30.17 26.33
CA PHE A 980 -56.61 -29.75 27.23
C PHE A 980 -57.28 -28.45 26.77
N ASP A 981 -56.50 -27.39 26.51
CA ASP A 981 -57.05 -26.09 26.07
C ASP A 981 -57.75 -26.21 24.71
N SER A 982 -57.16 -26.96 23.78
CA SER A 982 -57.77 -27.21 22.47
C SER A 982 -59.06 -28.02 22.57
N LEU A 983 -59.10 -29.10 23.37
CA LEU A 983 -60.30 -29.91 23.56
C LEU A 983 -61.43 -29.10 24.21
N ILE A 984 -61.10 -28.26 25.19
CA ILE A 984 -62.08 -27.38 25.85
C ILE A 984 -62.59 -26.31 24.88
N SER A 985 -61.73 -25.72 24.07
CA SER A 985 -62.11 -24.74 23.04
C SER A 985 -63.04 -25.35 21.99
N ASP A 986 -62.70 -26.54 21.47
CA ASP A 986 -63.54 -27.28 20.51
C ASP A 986 -64.93 -27.63 21.09
N LEU A 987 -65.00 -27.97 22.38
CA LEU A 987 -66.26 -28.22 23.09
C LEU A 987 -67.10 -26.94 23.23
N GLN A 988 -66.46 -25.80 23.51
CA GLN A 988 -67.13 -24.49 23.62
C GLN A 988 -67.67 -23.98 22.27
N ASP A 989 -66.96 -24.26 21.18
CA ASP A 989 -67.38 -23.88 19.82
C ASP A 989 -68.62 -24.67 19.36
N GLN A 990 -68.75 -25.94 19.73
CA GLN A 990 -69.91 -26.77 19.45
C GLN A 990 -71.14 -26.41 20.31
N GLU A 991 -70.92 -25.90 21.51
CA GLU A 991 -71.98 -25.29 22.32
C GLU A 991 -72.61 -24.07 21.66
N HIS A 992 -71.81 -23.24 20.99
CA HIS A 992 -72.29 -22.05 20.29
C HIS A 992 -73.13 -22.42 19.05
N ALA A 993 -72.94 -23.61 18.47
CA ALA A 993 -73.73 -24.12 17.35
C ALA A 993 -75.10 -24.71 17.78
N THR A 994 -75.28 -25.13 19.04
CA THR A 994 -76.53 -25.77 19.53
C THR A 994 -77.37 -24.92 20.48
N GLY A 995 -76.91 -23.74 20.90
CA GLY A 995 -77.76 -22.69 21.48
C GLY A 995 -78.38 -23.01 22.85
N ALA A 996 -77.67 -23.72 23.74
CA ALA A 996 -78.13 -23.97 25.11
C ALA A 996 -77.00 -24.14 26.17
N ASP A 997 -76.26 -23.05 26.41
CA ASP A 997 -75.71 -22.58 27.70
C ASP A 997 -75.31 -23.65 28.77
N LEU A 998 -74.10 -24.23 28.67
CA LEU A 998 -73.45 -25.10 29.67
C LEU A 998 -73.34 -24.38 31.00
N GLU A 999 -73.06 -23.08 31.00
CA GLU A 999 -72.88 -22.31 32.22
C GLU A 999 -74.17 -22.36 33.08
N HIS A 1000 -75.32 -22.45 32.41
CA HIS A 1000 -76.63 -22.59 33.02
C HIS A 1000 -77.00 -24.03 33.43
N ARG A 1001 -76.44 -25.06 32.76
CA ARG A 1001 -76.65 -26.49 33.09
C ARG A 1001 -75.69 -26.99 34.17
N ILE A 1002 -74.46 -26.48 34.23
CA ILE A 1002 -73.50 -26.73 35.30
C ILE A 1002 -73.99 -26.14 36.63
N LYS A 1003 -74.67 -24.97 36.58
CA LYS A 1003 -75.39 -24.40 37.74
C LYS A 1003 -76.64 -25.18 38.19
N GLN A 1004 -77.14 -26.16 37.42
CA GLN A 1004 -78.33 -26.97 37.76
C GLN A 1004 -78.03 -28.43 38.16
N LEU A 1005 -76.78 -28.89 38.06
CA LEU A 1005 -76.41 -30.21 38.59
C LEU A 1005 -76.41 -30.17 40.12
N SER A 1006 -77.16 -31.08 40.75
CA SER A 1006 -77.37 -31.16 42.20
C SER A 1006 -76.09 -31.34 43.02
N GLU A 1007 -74.97 -31.65 42.37
CA GLU A 1007 -73.65 -31.80 42.99
C GLU A 1007 -72.96 -30.45 43.22
N TYR A 1008 -73.26 -29.43 42.40
CA TYR A 1008 -72.76 -28.06 42.59
C TYR A 1008 -73.37 -27.41 43.84
N SER A 1009 -74.65 -27.66 44.14
CA SER A 1009 -75.29 -27.19 45.39
C SER A 1009 -74.66 -27.82 46.65
N ASN A 1010 -74.11 -29.02 46.53
CA ASN A 1010 -73.45 -29.74 47.64
C ASN A 1010 -72.01 -29.25 47.84
N TYR A 1011 -71.33 -28.89 46.74
CA TYR A 1011 -70.02 -28.24 46.73
C TYR A 1011 -70.10 -26.80 47.25
N GLU A 1012 -71.09 -26.02 46.84
CA GLU A 1012 -71.29 -24.63 47.25
C GLU A 1012 -71.75 -24.51 48.72
N GLN A 1013 -72.54 -25.47 49.24
CA GLN A 1013 -72.83 -25.57 50.68
C GLN A 1013 -71.60 -25.94 51.52
N LYS A 1014 -70.73 -26.82 51.02
CA LYS A 1014 -69.44 -27.12 51.68
C LYS A 1014 -68.48 -25.93 51.63
N ARG A 1015 -68.44 -25.20 50.51
CA ARG A 1015 -67.65 -23.97 50.35
C ARG A 1015 -68.16 -22.86 51.28
N GLN A 1016 -69.47 -22.63 51.39
CA GLN A 1016 -70.04 -21.66 52.33
C GLN A 1016 -69.86 -22.07 53.80
N SER A 1017 -69.95 -23.37 54.11
CA SER A 1017 -69.65 -23.91 55.46
C SER A 1017 -68.21 -23.66 55.87
N ILE A 1018 -67.24 -23.81 54.95
CA ILE A 1018 -65.82 -23.59 55.22
C ILE A 1018 -65.53 -22.09 55.34
N VAL A 1019 -66.08 -21.27 54.45
CA VAL A 1019 -65.94 -19.80 54.50
C VAL A 1019 -66.51 -19.22 55.81
N SER A 1020 -67.65 -19.73 56.28
CA SER A 1020 -68.24 -19.28 57.57
C SER A 1020 -67.46 -19.73 58.81
N LEU A 1021 -66.64 -20.78 58.72
CA LEU A 1021 -65.78 -21.25 59.81
C LEU A 1021 -64.44 -20.51 59.85
N THR A 1022 -64.01 -19.93 58.73
CA THR A 1022 -62.79 -19.10 58.61
C THR A 1022 -63.04 -17.61 58.83
N GLU A 1023 -64.29 -17.14 58.88
CA GLU A 1023 -64.62 -15.75 59.27
C GLU A 1023 -64.81 -15.54 60.79
N ASP A 1024 -64.89 -16.63 61.57
CA ASP A 1024 -64.96 -16.61 63.05
C ASP A 1024 -63.64 -17.11 63.72
N LEU A 1025 -62.56 -17.28 62.94
CA LEU A 1025 -61.18 -17.51 63.40
C LEU A 1025 -60.30 -16.33 62.98
#